data_AF-A0A972DQ78-F1
#
_entry.id   AF-A0A972DQ78-F1
#
_cell.length_a   1.000
_cell.length_b   1.000
_cell.length_c   1.000
_cell.angle_alpha   90.00
_cell.angle_beta   90.00
_cell.angle_gamma   90.00
#
_symmetry.space_group_name_H-M   'P 1'
#
loop_
_entity.id
_entity.type
_entity.pdbx_description
1 polymer ?
#
loop_
_entity_poly.entity_id
_entity_poly.type
_entity_poly.pdbx_seq_one_letter_code
_entity_poly.pdbx_strand_id
1 'polypeptide(L)'
;MKQSILFLSIIVSAGSLLAREPVWVFNNGPDAASISLGQGQLYREVGLTKLIATGTDLTLTVPMSPADAFLAEERPFFAVRYRYKTRITQAGLFFTTDTLTVLSDESYSMFPVVGDDTWRTAIVDMRSFSHQNWTGSITSFRFDPTNPSDPDSVYHVSRLGFFPSEAEAQRFLDAAVDAPDYSQPTSFTAPLERVLVPGGCLSDGFDQADFMLRSTAIDNPSETTVVRFRPKDAAGGESVVPVCQTNRRGFTRFVARKPGVYRLASEDFPLDDLSGLAIETRSAIRFAVARELLGGVAEGRFRPHDPLSDSDWNAAAELLDEYDIDLKTDAQPATRAEAAAVLKAAVETALGTAIESPYTSEYLTRDRIRIGAWVNPRREAIGDDFIETYSAGGFDWIIAHGALAGSDHRERLLRDCDRYGVELILGDGAYQNPAVATAEYFDHPCFAGTYVADEPGTDQYDRLAEICNAYYKETGGKLPYINLLPMYANAAQLKYGAAAAAIEYYDSDPDLYKKYCDAFCEKFDPPYICTDIYPLNWAKGQRATYKDYCESINIIAASAREHHKDFWCCIQTFAWVPSKRTPTEAEFRWQSYCMLSFGCKGLLCWTYAGSRPECPSLITVDGKRTNAWYDAATVFKEIRNISDAFVRYQNIGALAHNCTDDTPYLKFSAPVRRFSTIERIECDDPLLVGCFAETDGPATALTVVNMSELEAVKTAHVKLKIAGSTVVAWPRGQRTALTAGGDGFYHLALPPGEGVFVEVE
;
A
#
# COMPACT_ATOMS: atom_id res chain seq x y z
N MET A 1 -55.84 16.83 2.37
CA MET A 1 -55.93 15.71 1.41
C MET A 1 -55.50 16.24 0.04
N LYS A 2 -54.42 15.67 -0.52
CA LYS A 2 -53.94 15.72 -1.93
C LYS A 2 -53.88 17.06 -2.71
N GLN A 3 -52.65 17.33 -3.22
CA GLN A 3 -52.26 17.70 -4.62
C GLN A 3 -52.81 19.01 -5.20
N SER A 4 -52.14 19.77 -6.07
CA SER A 4 -50.83 19.79 -6.72
C SER A 4 -50.81 21.10 -7.52
N ILE A 5 -49.71 21.87 -7.56
CA ILE A 5 -49.34 22.62 -8.78
C ILE A 5 -47.83 22.48 -9.00
N LEU A 6 -47.57 22.03 -10.21
CA LEU A 6 -46.33 21.62 -10.85
C LEU A 6 -45.60 22.88 -11.36
N PHE A 7 -44.29 23.01 -11.11
CA PHE A 7 -43.41 23.79 -11.97
C PHE A 7 -42.29 22.88 -12.48
N LEU A 8 -42.37 22.63 -13.77
CA LEU A 8 -41.42 21.89 -14.58
C LEU A 8 -40.27 22.85 -14.91
N SER A 9 -39.03 22.48 -14.58
CA SER A 9 -37.84 23.05 -15.20
C SER A 9 -36.93 21.88 -15.53
N ILE A 10 -37.04 21.48 -16.79
CA ILE A 10 -36.15 20.55 -17.47
C ILE A 10 -34.81 21.27 -17.62
N ILE A 11 -33.80 20.84 -16.88
CA ILE A 11 -32.41 21.01 -17.27
C ILE A 11 -31.82 19.60 -17.41
N VAL A 12 -31.56 19.31 -18.67
CA VAL A 12 -30.82 18.21 -19.29
C VAL A 12 -29.90 17.45 -18.33
N SER A 13 -30.29 16.20 -18.08
CA SER A 13 -29.40 15.09 -17.77
C SER A 13 -28.46 14.85 -18.96
N ALA A 14 -27.17 15.16 -18.79
CA ALA A 14 -26.08 14.55 -19.53
C ALA A 14 -25.16 13.86 -18.51
N GLY A 15 -24.78 12.62 -18.81
CA GLY A 15 -24.32 11.62 -17.85
C GLY A 15 -23.16 12.06 -16.98
N SER A 16 -23.37 11.89 -15.68
CA SER A 16 -22.35 11.58 -14.70
C SER A 16 -21.57 10.34 -15.14
N LEU A 17 -20.48 10.57 -15.89
CA LEU A 17 -19.43 9.59 -16.13
C LEU A 17 -18.52 9.55 -14.91
N LEU A 18 -18.29 8.32 -14.45
CA LEU A 18 -17.47 7.92 -13.32
C LEU A 18 -16.13 8.65 -13.35
N ALA A 19 -15.89 9.39 -12.29
CA ALA A 19 -14.76 10.28 -12.15
C ALA A 19 -13.51 9.50 -11.73
N ARG A 20 -12.88 8.83 -12.69
CA ARG A 20 -11.46 8.46 -12.64
C ARG A 20 -10.62 9.72 -12.83
N GLU A 21 -9.42 9.74 -12.26
CA GLU A 21 -8.49 10.81 -12.62
C GLU A 21 -8.15 10.70 -14.11
N PRO A 22 -8.27 11.81 -14.84
CA PRO A 22 -8.11 11.76 -16.28
C PRO A 22 -6.69 11.36 -16.69
N VAL A 23 -6.57 10.47 -17.67
CA VAL A 23 -5.30 9.85 -18.08
C VAL A 23 -4.28 10.85 -18.64
N TRP A 24 -4.68 12.11 -18.88
CA TRP A 24 -3.78 13.19 -19.29
C TRP A 24 -3.10 13.96 -18.14
N VAL A 25 -3.14 13.42 -16.91
CA VAL A 25 -2.31 13.88 -15.79
C VAL A 25 -1.34 12.76 -15.43
N PHE A 26 -0.05 13.04 -15.55
CA PHE A 26 1.04 12.16 -15.15
C PHE A 26 1.74 12.76 -13.93
N ASN A 27 1.83 12.01 -12.83
CA ASN A 27 2.38 12.49 -11.56
C ASN A 27 3.34 11.48 -10.91
N ASN A 28 4.26 10.90 -11.69
CA ASN A 28 5.08 9.76 -11.26
C ASN A 28 4.19 8.63 -10.63
N GLY A 29 4.78 7.60 -10.03
CA GLY A 29 3.99 6.56 -9.36
C GLY A 29 3.54 5.40 -10.29
N PRO A 30 2.45 4.67 -9.97
CA PRO A 30 2.07 3.43 -10.66
C PRO A 30 1.68 3.64 -12.14
N ASP A 31 1.23 4.84 -12.48
CA ASP A 31 0.84 5.17 -13.85
C ASP A 31 2.03 5.35 -14.79
N ALA A 32 3.27 5.31 -14.29
CA ALA A 32 4.46 5.32 -15.14
C ALA A 32 4.47 4.15 -16.15
N ALA A 33 3.94 2.98 -15.76
CA ALA A 33 3.80 1.82 -16.64
C ALA A 33 2.75 2.03 -17.75
N SER A 34 1.86 3.01 -17.60
CA SER A 34 0.86 3.36 -18.62
C SER A 34 1.42 4.25 -19.72
N ILE A 35 2.65 4.76 -19.59
CA ILE A 35 3.27 5.64 -20.59
C ILE A 35 3.65 4.83 -21.84
N SER A 36 3.17 5.27 -23.00
CA SER A 36 3.64 4.82 -24.30
C SER A 36 4.86 5.64 -24.72
N LEU A 37 5.98 4.95 -25.01
CA LEU A 37 7.26 5.57 -25.34
C LEU A 37 7.67 5.21 -26.78
N GLY A 38 7.94 6.23 -27.60
CA GLY A 38 8.55 6.05 -28.92
C GLY A 38 10.06 6.28 -28.87
N GLN A 39 10.85 5.37 -29.45
CA GLN A 39 12.31 5.49 -29.60
C GLN A 39 13.07 5.84 -28.29
N GLY A 40 12.65 5.26 -27.16
CA GLY A 40 13.32 5.41 -25.87
C GLY A 40 13.12 4.23 -24.92
N GLN A 41 13.81 4.29 -23.77
CA GLN A 41 13.67 3.37 -22.65
C GLN A 41 13.15 4.11 -21.41
N LEU A 42 12.16 3.51 -20.75
CA LEU A 42 11.59 3.98 -19.49
C LEU A 42 12.31 3.31 -18.32
N TYR A 43 12.82 4.12 -17.39
CA TYR A 43 13.36 3.67 -16.11
C TYR A 43 12.54 4.28 -14.99
N ARG A 44 12.05 3.43 -14.11
CA ARG A 44 11.31 3.85 -12.93
C ARG A 44 12.16 3.58 -11.71
N GLU A 45 12.54 4.65 -11.04
CA GLU A 45 13.16 4.60 -9.72
C GLU A 45 12.16 5.18 -8.72
N VAL A 46 12.35 4.91 -7.43
CA VAL A 46 11.34 5.25 -6.42
C VAL A 46 11.05 6.75 -6.44
N GLY A 47 9.84 7.13 -6.87
CA GLY A 47 9.42 8.53 -7.01
C GLY A 47 9.91 9.27 -8.26
N LEU A 48 10.56 8.60 -9.24
CA LEU A 48 11.12 9.24 -10.44
C LEU A 48 10.93 8.43 -11.72
N THR A 49 10.45 9.10 -12.79
CA THR A 49 10.46 8.56 -14.15
C THR A 49 11.61 9.16 -14.96
N LYS A 50 12.51 8.28 -15.42
CA LYS A 50 13.66 8.60 -16.26
C LYS A 50 13.46 8.05 -17.67
N LEU A 51 13.79 8.86 -18.67
CA LEU A 51 13.69 8.55 -20.08
C LEU A 51 15.09 8.60 -20.69
N ILE A 52 15.48 7.51 -21.36
CA ILE A 52 16.74 7.43 -22.12
C ILE A 52 16.38 7.29 -23.60
N ALA A 53 16.85 8.21 -24.44
CA ALA A 53 16.61 8.12 -25.88
C ALA A 53 17.38 6.94 -26.49
N THR A 54 16.72 6.15 -27.33
CA THR A 54 17.35 5.11 -28.17
C THR A 54 17.34 5.49 -29.65
N GLY A 55 16.73 6.62 -30.00
CA GLY A 55 16.66 7.17 -31.35
C GLY A 55 16.50 8.69 -31.34
N THR A 56 16.23 9.27 -32.50
CA THR A 56 16.22 10.73 -32.70
C THR A 56 14.88 11.41 -32.43
N ASP A 57 13.86 10.65 -32.01
CA ASP A 57 12.48 11.13 -31.84
C ASP A 57 11.86 10.54 -30.56
N LEU A 58 12.43 10.93 -29.40
CA LEU A 58 11.92 10.50 -28.10
C LEU A 58 10.55 11.13 -27.88
N THR A 59 9.53 10.30 -27.73
CA THR A 59 8.15 10.76 -27.56
C THR A 59 7.49 10.08 -26.37
N LEU A 60 6.77 10.86 -25.58
CA LEU A 60 6.02 10.43 -24.42
C LEU A 60 4.53 10.65 -24.68
N THR A 61 3.76 9.57 -24.70
CA THR A 61 2.30 9.63 -24.79
C THR A 61 1.70 8.97 -23.57
N VAL A 62 0.69 9.60 -22.97
CA VAL A 62 -0.17 8.93 -22.00
C VAL A 62 -1.44 8.48 -22.74
N PRO A 63 -1.68 7.17 -22.91
CA PRO A 63 -2.76 6.65 -23.74
C PRO A 63 -4.14 7.12 -23.25
N MET A 64 -4.85 7.89 -24.07
CA MET A 64 -6.21 8.36 -23.75
C MET A 64 -7.26 7.43 -24.35
N SER A 65 -8.21 6.96 -23.54
CA SER A 65 -9.39 6.29 -24.07
C SER A 65 -10.40 7.31 -24.63
N PRO A 66 -11.42 6.90 -25.41
CA PRO A 66 -12.46 7.83 -25.85
C PRO A 66 -13.21 8.53 -24.71
N ALA A 67 -13.27 7.91 -23.52
CA ALA A 67 -13.87 8.49 -22.33
C ALA A 67 -12.99 9.57 -21.69
N ASP A 68 -11.71 9.62 -22.07
CA ASP A 68 -10.71 10.59 -21.62
C ASP A 68 -10.63 11.82 -22.54
N ALA A 69 -11.52 11.95 -23.53
CA ALA A 69 -11.56 13.17 -24.34
C ALA A 69 -12.05 14.35 -23.49
N PHE A 70 -11.46 15.53 -23.66
CA PHE A 70 -11.84 16.75 -22.92
C PHE A 70 -11.95 17.96 -23.84
N LEU A 71 -12.79 18.93 -23.45
CA LEU A 71 -12.95 20.16 -24.21
C LEU A 71 -11.69 21.03 -24.09
N ALA A 72 -11.16 21.45 -25.24
CA ALA A 72 -9.97 22.27 -25.33
C ALA A 72 -10.07 23.57 -24.49
N GLU A 73 -11.26 24.17 -24.43
CA GLU A 73 -11.53 25.40 -23.67
C GLU A 73 -11.51 25.20 -22.14
N GLU A 74 -11.84 24.00 -21.67
CA GLU A 74 -11.87 23.69 -20.24
C GLU A 74 -10.46 23.48 -19.67
N ARG A 75 -9.47 23.19 -20.52
CA ARG A 75 -8.10 22.86 -20.09
C ARG A 75 -7.03 23.44 -21.03
N PRO A 76 -6.88 24.77 -21.11
CA PRO A 76 -5.97 25.38 -22.06
C PRO A 76 -4.51 25.41 -21.62
N PHE A 77 -4.18 25.03 -20.37
CA PHE A 77 -2.82 25.12 -19.84
C PHE A 77 -2.17 23.75 -19.75
N PHE A 78 -1.15 23.50 -20.58
CA PHE A 78 -0.26 22.36 -20.41
C PHE A 78 0.83 22.70 -19.41
N ALA A 79 1.08 21.83 -18.44
CA ALA A 79 2.12 21.99 -17.43
C ALA A 79 3.07 20.80 -17.48
N VAL A 80 4.38 21.02 -17.34
CA VAL A 80 5.38 19.95 -17.24
C VAL A 80 6.49 20.34 -16.27
N ARG A 81 6.92 19.39 -15.44
CA ARG A 81 8.13 19.48 -14.61
C ARG A 81 9.16 18.49 -15.13
N TYR A 82 10.33 19.03 -15.47
CA TYR A 82 11.36 18.31 -16.20
C TYR A 82 12.76 18.62 -15.66
N ARG A 83 13.70 17.72 -15.91
CA ARG A 83 15.12 17.92 -15.71
C ARG A 83 15.85 17.27 -16.88
N TYR A 84 16.44 18.07 -17.74
CA TYR A 84 17.08 17.59 -18.96
C TYR A 84 18.57 17.83 -18.93
N LYS A 85 19.34 16.83 -19.35
CA LYS A 85 20.76 16.94 -19.64
C LYS A 85 20.92 16.85 -21.15
N THR A 86 20.86 18.00 -21.82
CA THR A 86 20.85 18.09 -23.30
C THR A 86 21.28 19.47 -23.78
N ARG A 87 21.73 19.59 -25.04
CA ARG A 87 21.95 20.89 -25.70
C ARG A 87 20.69 21.42 -26.40
N ILE A 88 19.62 20.65 -26.44
CA ILE A 88 18.39 20.96 -27.15
C ILE A 88 17.51 21.84 -26.26
N THR A 89 17.02 22.95 -26.82
CA THR A 89 16.37 24.03 -26.05
C THR A 89 14.87 24.14 -26.30
N GLN A 90 14.30 23.14 -26.97
CA GLN A 90 12.89 23.15 -27.37
C GLN A 90 12.27 21.79 -27.10
N ALA A 91 11.09 21.83 -26.50
CA ALA A 91 10.17 20.71 -26.38
C ALA A 91 8.92 21.02 -27.20
N GLY A 92 8.06 20.02 -27.42
CA GLY A 92 6.84 20.24 -28.15
C GLY A 92 5.72 19.31 -27.74
N LEU A 93 4.51 19.68 -28.14
CA LEU A 93 3.32 18.88 -27.96
C LEU A 93 2.62 18.74 -29.30
N PHE A 94 2.29 17.50 -29.69
CA PHE A 94 1.31 17.21 -30.72
C PHE A 94 -0.01 16.80 -30.06
N PHE A 95 -1.13 17.05 -30.72
CA PHE A 95 -2.44 16.64 -30.23
C PHE A 95 -3.40 16.34 -31.37
N THR A 96 -4.42 15.53 -31.08
CA THR A 96 -5.55 15.31 -31.98
C THR A 96 -6.82 15.89 -31.36
N THR A 97 -7.76 16.24 -32.22
CA THR A 97 -9.11 16.67 -31.82
C THR A 97 -10.17 15.78 -32.46
N ASP A 98 -11.44 16.14 -32.27
CA ASP A 98 -12.58 15.58 -33.00
C ASP A 98 -12.55 15.89 -34.50
N THR A 99 -11.80 16.92 -34.90
CA THR A 99 -11.64 17.33 -36.31
C THR A 99 -10.25 17.08 -36.86
N LEU A 100 -9.20 17.21 -36.04
CA LEU A 100 -7.83 16.87 -36.36
C LEU A 100 -7.51 15.46 -35.87
N THR A 101 -7.83 14.45 -36.68
CA THR A 101 -7.84 13.03 -36.25
C THR A 101 -6.48 12.33 -36.31
N VAL A 102 -5.43 13.02 -36.79
CA VAL A 102 -4.08 12.46 -36.95
C VAL A 102 -3.06 13.46 -36.40
N LEU A 103 -2.05 12.96 -35.66
CA LEU A 103 -0.94 13.79 -35.21
C LEU A 103 -0.17 14.31 -36.43
N SER A 104 -0.09 15.63 -36.55
CA SER A 104 0.59 16.31 -37.65
C SER A 104 1.14 17.66 -37.17
N ASP A 105 1.97 18.28 -38.01
CA ASP A 105 2.53 19.62 -37.77
C ASP A 105 1.45 20.70 -37.58
N GLU A 106 0.21 20.43 -37.98
CA GLU A 106 -0.93 21.32 -37.73
C GLU A 106 -1.25 21.46 -36.23
N SER A 107 -0.87 20.49 -35.40
CA SER A 107 -1.03 20.53 -33.94
C SER A 107 0.25 20.87 -33.19
N TYR A 108 1.38 20.97 -33.88
CA TYR A 108 2.68 21.03 -33.21
C TYR A 108 2.86 22.35 -32.46
N SER A 109 2.91 22.23 -31.14
CA SER A 109 2.94 23.32 -30.18
C SER A 109 4.28 23.34 -29.45
N MET A 110 5.23 24.10 -29.99
CA MET A 110 6.62 24.14 -29.53
C MET A 110 6.86 25.18 -28.43
N PHE A 111 7.57 24.81 -27.35
CA PHE A 111 7.88 25.70 -26.24
C PHE A 111 9.32 25.54 -25.73
N PRO A 112 9.92 26.60 -25.14
CA PRO A 112 11.32 26.58 -24.74
C PRO A 112 11.55 25.70 -23.50
N VAL A 113 12.69 25.01 -23.48
CA VAL A 113 13.21 24.25 -22.33
C VAL A 113 14.70 24.51 -22.12
N VAL A 114 15.22 24.19 -20.94
CA VAL A 114 16.64 24.36 -20.60
C VAL A 114 17.25 23.02 -20.18
N GLY A 115 18.34 22.64 -20.84
CA GLY A 115 19.04 21.36 -20.64
C GLY A 115 20.24 21.43 -19.69
N ASP A 116 20.12 22.14 -18.58
CA ASP A 116 21.22 22.36 -17.61
C ASP A 116 21.28 21.34 -16.46
N ASP A 117 20.54 20.23 -16.60
CA ASP A 117 20.46 19.14 -15.62
C ASP A 117 19.90 19.59 -14.25
N THR A 118 19.06 20.63 -14.23
CA THR A 118 18.32 21.08 -13.05
C THR A 118 16.81 20.90 -13.23
N TRP A 119 16.08 20.73 -12.11
CA TRP A 119 14.61 20.68 -12.15
C TRP A 119 14.04 22.03 -12.54
N ARG A 120 13.16 21.99 -13.55
CA ARG A 120 12.51 23.14 -14.15
C ARG A 120 11.06 22.83 -14.43
N THR A 121 10.29 23.89 -14.59
CA THR A 121 8.86 23.85 -14.88
C THR A 121 8.58 24.64 -16.16
N ALA A 122 7.57 24.21 -16.90
CA ALA A 122 6.99 24.98 -17.99
C ALA A 122 5.46 24.91 -17.89
N ILE A 123 4.82 26.07 -18.04
CA ILE A 123 3.37 26.18 -18.23
C ILE A 123 3.16 26.85 -19.59
N VAL A 124 2.34 26.22 -20.43
CA VAL A 124 2.12 26.60 -21.82
C VAL A 124 0.63 26.82 -22.04
N ASP A 125 0.24 28.02 -22.47
CA ASP A 125 -1.12 28.29 -22.92
C ASP A 125 -1.29 27.81 -24.37
N MET A 126 -2.00 26.70 -24.54
CA MET A 126 -2.20 26.04 -25.83
C MET A 126 -2.98 26.89 -26.83
N ARG A 127 -3.69 27.94 -26.37
CA ARG A 127 -4.43 28.87 -27.23
C ARG A 127 -3.52 29.91 -27.88
N SER A 128 -2.29 30.07 -27.38
CA SER A 128 -1.36 31.10 -27.84
C SER A 128 -0.66 30.76 -29.16
N PHE A 129 -0.76 29.51 -29.63
CA PHE A 129 -0.10 29.06 -30.85
C PHE A 129 -0.81 29.53 -32.12
N SER A 130 -0.01 29.85 -33.15
CA SER A 130 -0.49 30.46 -34.40
C SER A 130 -1.44 29.57 -35.21
N HIS A 131 -1.38 28.25 -35.02
CA HIS A 131 -2.24 27.32 -35.73
C HIS A 131 -3.70 27.38 -35.24
N GLN A 132 -3.98 27.92 -34.05
CA GLN A 132 -5.32 28.04 -33.45
C GLN A 132 -6.13 26.73 -33.35
N ASN A 133 -5.51 25.58 -33.65
CA ASN A 133 -6.16 24.26 -33.63
C ASN A 133 -6.49 23.70 -32.23
N TRP A 134 -6.16 24.40 -31.14
CA TRP A 134 -6.57 24.01 -29.78
C TRP A 134 -8.06 24.33 -29.55
N THR A 135 -8.93 23.55 -30.19
CA THR A 135 -10.38 23.73 -30.23
C THR A 135 -11.09 22.39 -30.22
N GLY A 136 -12.40 22.40 -29.97
CA GLY A 136 -13.22 21.18 -29.97
C GLY A 136 -12.86 20.25 -28.81
N SER A 137 -12.93 18.94 -29.08
CA SER A 137 -12.60 17.91 -28.09
C SER A 137 -11.20 17.39 -28.34
N ILE A 138 -10.28 17.53 -27.40
CA ILE A 138 -8.96 16.92 -27.44
C ILE A 138 -9.11 15.42 -27.24
N THR A 139 -8.58 14.62 -28.17
CA THR A 139 -8.76 13.16 -28.20
C THR A 139 -7.47 12.38 -27.93
N SER A 140 -6.30 13.00 -28.15
CA SER A 140 -4.99 12.46 -27.77
C SER A 140 -3.93 13.56 -27.72
N PHE A 141 -2.80 13.27 -27.07
CA PHE A 141 -1.60 14.10 -27.17
C PHE A 141 -0.33 13.24 -27.21
N ARG A 142 0.73 13.83 -27.74
CA ARG A 142 2.09 13.30 -27.69
C ARG A 142 3.00 14.43 -27.23
N PHE A 143 3.67 14.22 -26.12
CA PHE A 143 4.69 15.12 -25.61
C PHE A 143 6.04 14.70 -26.17
N ASP A 144 6.75 15.64 -26.77
CA ASP A 144 8.09 15.45 -27.29
C ASP A 144 9.03 16.22 -26.34
N PRO A 145 9.71 15.54 -25.39
CA PRO A 145 10.59 16.19 -24.42
C PRO A 145 11.64 17.08 -25.10
N THR A 146 12.12 16.64 -26.26
CA THR A 146 12.96 17.42 -27.18
C THR A 146 12.74 16.98 -28.62
N ASN A 147 12.83 17.90 -29.58
CA ASN A 147 12.78 17.58 -31.02
C ASN A 147 13.85 18.37 -31.82
N PRO A 148 14.80 17.71 -32.51
CA PRO A 148 15.06 16.27 -32.44
C PRO A 148 15.51 15.87 -31.04
N SER A 149 15.60 14.58 -30.76
CA SER A 149 16.30 14.04 -29.59
C SER A 149 17.68 13.54 -29.98
N ASP A 150 18.59 13.40 -29.02
CA ASP A 150 19.89 12.77 -29.25
C ASP A 150 20.17 11.62 -28.25
N PRO A 151 20.90 10.57 -28.65
CA PRO A 151 21.13 9.39 -27.82
C PRO A 151 22.03 9.63 -26.59
N ASP A 152 22.77 10.74 -26.55
CA ASP A 152 23.70 11.07 -25.47
C ASP A 152 23.03 11.91 -24.36
N SER A 153 21.80 12.37 -24.60
CA SER A 153 20.99 13.16 -23.68
C SER A 153 20.17 12.30 -22.73
N VAL A 154 19.91 12.84 -21.54
CA VAL A 154 19.09 12.20 -20.50
C VAL A 154 17.94 13.13 -20.16
N TYR A 155 16.73 12.58 -20.09
CA TYR A 155 15.52 13.35 -19.86
C TYR A 155 14.75 12.78 -18.66
N HIS A 156 14.51 13.61 -17.66
CA HIS A 156 13.65 13.27 -16.53
C HIS A 156 12.38 14.10 -16.59
N VAL A 157 11.24 13.45 -16.41
CA VAL A 157 9.93 14.11 -16.31
C VAL A 157 9.28 13.59 -15.05
N SER A 158 8.95 14.48 -14.12
CA SER A 158 8.27 14.07 -12.89
C SER A 158 6.77 14.24 -12.96
N ARG A 159 6.31 15.24 -13.71
CA ARG A 159 4.90 15.67 -13.75
C ARG A 159 4.57 16.26 -15.10
N LEU A 160 3.41 15.93 -15.65
CA LEU A 160 2.80 16.69 -16.76
C LEU A 160 1.27 16.61 -16.75
N GLY A 161 0.60 17.57 -17.37
CA GLY A 161 -0.83 17.45 -17.65
C GLY A 161 -1.51 18.75 -18.11
N PHE A 162 -2.84 18.71 -18.23
CA PHE A 162 -3.66 19.83 -18.71
C PHE A 162 -4.64 20.35 -17.67
N PHE A 163 -4.64 21.67 -17.47
CA PHE A 163 -5.31 22.35 -16.36
C PHE A 163 -6.23 23.48 -16.84
N PRO A 164 -7.32 23.78 -16.11
CA PRO A 164 -8.25 24.85 -16.43
C PRO A 164 -7.69 26.25 -16.16
N SER A 165 -6.63 26.37 -15.34
CA SER A 165 -5.99 27.64 -15.04
C SER A 165 -4.48 27.50 -14.82
N GLU A 166 -3.74 28.57 -15.08
CA GLU A 166 -2.31 28.68 -14.78
C GLU A 166 -2.03 28.47 -13.27
N ALA A 167 -2.93 28.94 -12.39
CA ALA A 167 -2.80 28.74 -10.95
C ALA A 167 -2.92 27.26 -10.54
N GLU A 168 -3.78 26.48 -11.20
CA GLU A 168 -3.88 25.03 -10.97
C GLU A 168 -2.67 24.28 -11.52
N ALA A 169 -2.21 24.64 -12.71
CA ALA A 169 -0.97 24.13 -13.27
C ALA A 169 0.22 24.39 -12.33
N GLN A 170 0.34 25.61 -11.81
CA GLN A 170 1.41 25.97 -10.88
C GLN A 170 1.32 25.16 -9.57
N ARG A 171 0.11 25.04 -8.97
CA ARG A 171 -0.09 24.21 -7.76
C ARG A 171 0.32 22.75 -7.97
N PHE A 172 0.03 22.20 -9.15
CA PHE A 172 0.40 20.84 -9.51
C PHE A 172 1.93 20.66 -9.59
N LEU A 173 2.63 21.65 -10.16
CA LEU A 173 4.09 21.63 -10.28
C LEU A 173 4.79 21.91 -8.94
N ASP A 174 4.29 22.84 -8.13
CA ASP A 174 4.83 23.21 -6.81
C ASP A 174 4.72 22.09 -5.77
N ALA A 175 3.78 21.16 -5.97
CA ALA A 175 3.66 19.99 -5.12
C ALA A 175 4.77 18.94 -5.37
N ALA A 176 5.61 19.11 -6.39
CA ALA A 176 6.75 18.23 -6.62
C ALA A 176 7.93 18.56 -5.70
N VAL A 177 8.57 17.52 -5.14
CA VAL A 177 9.84 17.68 -4.41
C VAL A 177 11.01 17.32 -5.32
N ASP A 178 12.07 18.12 -5.31
CA ASP A 178 13.35 17.83 -5.97
C ASP A 178 13.95 16.55 -5.35
N ALA A 179 13.61 15.37 -5.89
CA ALA A 179 14.36 14.15 -5.57
C ALA A 179 15.82 14.36 -6.00
N PRO A 180 16.81 14.08 -5.13
CA PRO A 180 18.20 14.11 -5.54
C PRO A 180 18.46 13.04 -6.61
N ASP A 181 19.32 13.36 -7.57
CA ASP A 181 19.76 12.40 -8.59
C ASP A 181 20.86 11.53 -8.03
N TYR A 182 20.47 10.32 -7.63
CA TYR A 182 21.36 9.28 -7.16
C TYR A 182 21.84 8.34 -8.29
N SER A 183 21.68 8.71 -9.57
CA SER A 183 21.97 7.86 -10.74
C SER A 183 23.46 7.60 -11.04
N GLN A 184 24.36 7.79 -10.07
CA GLN A 184 25.69 7.17 -10.13
C GLN A 184 25.52 5.66 -9.90
N PRO A 185 25.89 4.80 -10.86
CA PRO A 185 25.64 3.37 -10.77
C PRO A 185 26.38 2.77 -9.57
N THR A 186 25.63 2.14 -8.66
CA THR A 186 26.20 1.06 -7.85
C THR A 186 26.31 -0.14 -8.78
N SER A 187 27.54 -0.47 -9.17
CA SER A 187 27.81 -1.67 -9.96
C SER A 187 27.56 -2.90 -9.08
N PHE A 188 26.76 -3.85 -9.54
CA PHE A 188 26.58 -5.12 -8.85
C PHE A 188 27.95 -5.79 -8.62
N THR A 189 28.27 -6.13 -7.37
CA THR A 189 29.50 -6.88 -7.03
C THR A 189 29.36 -8.39 -7.25
N ALA A 190 28.20 -8.86 -7.75
CA ALA A 190 27.96 -10.25 -8.10
C ALA A 190 26.90 -10.37 -9.22
N PRO A 191 26.89 -11.48 -10.01
CA PRO A 191 25.88 -11.71 -11.04
C PRO A 191 24.48 -11.87 -10.43
N LEU A 192 23.47 -11.25 -11.04
CA LEU A 192 22.07 -11.53 -10.76
C LEU A 192 21.73 -12.97 -11.16
N GLU A 193 21.15 -13.75 -10.25
CA GLU A 193 20.50 -15.02 -10.62
C GLU A 193 19.12 -14.72 -11.23
N ARG A 194 18.90 -15.21 -12.44
CA ARG A 194 17.67 -15.03 -13.22
C ARG A 194 16.60 -15.97 -12.67
N VAL A 195 15.55 -15.44 -12.04
CA VAL A 195 14.39 -16.25 -11.63
C VAL A 195 13.40 -16.35 -12.81
N LEU A 196 13.25 -17.56 -13.36
CA LEU A 196 12.20 -17.90 -14.33
C LEU A 196 11.06 -18.58 -13.56
N VAL A 197 9.88 -17.95 -13.54
CA VAL A 197 8.64 -18.58 -13.03
C VAL A 197 8.07 -19.48 -14.14
N PRO A 198 7.72 -20.75 -13.87
CA PRO A 198 7.10 -21.60 -14.87
C PRO A 198 5.69 -21.10 -15.21
N GLY A 199 5.52 -20.56 -16.42
CA GLY A 199 4.22 -20.16 -16.99
C GLY A 199 4.11 -18.66 -17.28
N GLY A 200 4.58 -18.24 -18.46
CA GLY A 200 4.29 -16.92 -19.04
C GLY A 200 5.44 -15.92 -18.94
N CYS A 201 5.71 -15.22 -20.05
CA CYS A 201 6.59 -14.06 -20.08
C CYS A 201 6.13 -12.98 -19.08
N LEU A 202 7.09 -12.28 -18.49
CA LEU A 202 6.93 -11.13 -17.59
C LEU A 202 6.33 -9.88 -18.27
N SER A 203 5.21 -10.00 -18.97
CA SER A 203 4.54 -8.87 -19.64
C SER A 203 3.19 -8.49 -19.04
N ASP A 204 2.62 -9.29 -18.14
CA ASP A 204 1.27 -9.06 -17.63
C ASP A 204 1.27 -8.69 -16.14
N GLY A 205 1.14 -7.39 -15.82
CA GLY A 205 0.48 -6.91 -14.59
C GLY A 205 1.16 -7.07 -13.22
N PHE A 206 2.43 -7.46 -13.15
CA PHE A 206 3.22 -7.53 -11.90
C PHE A 206 4.30 -6.42 -11.84
N ASP A 207 4.42 -5.72 -10.71
CA ASP A 207 5.46 -4.70 -10.49
C ASP A 207 6.73 -5.40 -9.95
N GLN A 208 7.93 -4.89 -10.28
CA GLN A 208 9.20 -5.54 -9.91
C GLN A 208 9.39 -5.66 -8.37
N ALA A 209 8.65 -4.85 -7.60
CA ALA A 209 8.58 -4.88 -6.15
C ALA A 209 7.68 -5.99 -5.57
N ASP A 210 6.91 -6.71 -6.40
CA ASP A 210 6.03 -7.80 -5.98
C ASP A 210 6.79 -9.09 -5.63
N PHE A 211 8.09 -9.15 -5.93
CA PHE A 211 8.93 -10.32 -5.68
C PHE A 211 10.31 -9.89 -5.14
N MET A 212 10.46 -9.89 -3.81
CA MET A 212 11.76 -9.91 -3.15
C MET A 212 11.86 -11.16 -2.28
N LEU A 213 12.89 -11.98 -2.49
CA LEU A 213 13.30 -13.05 -1.59
C LEU A 213 14.72 -12.80 -1.06
N ARG A 214 14.93 -13.18 0.20
CA ARG A 214 16.07 -12.87 1.05
C ARG A 214 16.93 -14.08 1.32
N SER A 215 18.24 -13.97 1.10
CA SER A 215 19.33 -14.41 1.99
C SER A 215 20.63 -14.58 1.19
N THR A 216 21.74 -14.07 1.72
CA THR A 216 23.10 -14.27 1.19
C THR A 216 23.85 -15.45 1.84
N ALA A 217 23.20 -16.23 2.71
CA ALA A 217 23.81 -17.38 3.36
C ALA A 217 22.95 -18.63 3.18
N ILE A 218 23.27 -19.40 2.13
CA ILE A 218 22.90 -20.81 1.98
C ILE A 218 24.20 -21.51 1.57
N ASP A 219 24.71 -22.41 2.41
CA ASP A 219 26.02 -23.06 2.19
C ASP A 219 26.07 -23.94 0.92
N ASN A 220 24.90 -24.24 0.32
CA ASN A 220 24.75 -24.85 -1.00
C ASN A 220 23.43 -24.37 -1.65
N PRO A 221 23.42 -23.25 -2.39
CA PRO A 221 22.23 -22.79 -3.09
C PRO A 221 21.88 -23.75 -4.23
N SER A 222 20.60 -24.09 -4.37
CA SER A 222 20.06 -24.58 -5.64
C SER A 222 18.96 -23.61 -6.05
N GLU A 223 18.90 -23.28 -7.34
CA GLU A 223 18.23 -22.13 -8.00
C GLU A 223 16.73 -21.88 -7.69
N THR A 224 16.15 -22.52 -6.69
CA THR A 224 14.72 -22.47 -6.37
C THR A 224 14.48 -22.86 -4.92
N THR A 225 13.88 -21.99 -4.11
CA THR A 225 12.91 -22.48 -3.11
C THR A 225 11.62 -22.78 -3.88
N VAL A 226 11.66 -23.91 -4.57
CA VAL A 226 10.48 -24.60 -5.08
C VAL A 226 10.04 -25.55 -3.98
N VAL A 227 8.73 -25.67 -3.77
CA VAL A 227 8.21 -26.86 -3.10
C VAL A 227 8.55 -28.07 -4.00
N ARG A 228 9.69 -28.70 -3.75
CA ARG A 228 10.18 -29.83 -4.54
C ARG A 228 9.58 -31.11 -3.98
N PHE A 229 8.68 -31.73 -4.74
CA PHE A 229 8.14 -33.05 -4.43
C PHE A 229 8.94 -34.12 -5.17
N ARG A 230 9.53 -35.06 -4.44
CA ARG A 230 10.28 -36.20 -5.00
C ARG A 230 9.38 -37.44 -5.08
N PRO A 231 9.27 -38.08 -6.26
CA PRO A 231 8.81 -39.47 -6.34
C PRO A 231 9.75 -40.38 -5.54
N LYS A 232 9.22 -41.49 -5.02
CA LYS A 232 9.95 -42.44 -4.16
C LYS A 232 11.07 -43.19 -4.92
N ASP A 233 11.00 -43.18 -6.23
CA ASP A 233 11.79 -43.95 -7.18
C ASP A 233 12.67 -42.98 -7.98
N ALA A 234 13.94 -42.93 -7.58
CA ALA A 234 14.98 -42.01 -8.02
C ALA A 234 15.40 -42.17 -9.49
N ALA A 235 14.48 -41.98 -10.44
CA ALA A 235 14.74 -42.03 -11.87
C ALA A 235 14.02 -40.88 -12.61
N GLY A 236 14.39 -39.64 -12.27
CA GLY A 236 14.39 -38.45 -13.16
C GLY A 236 13.12 -38.13 -13.96
N GLY A 237 12.38 -37.11 -13.51
CA GLY A 237 11.37 -36.41 -14.32
C GLY A 237 10.46 -35.52 -13.46
N GLU A 238 11.00 -34.39 -12.99
CA GLU A 238 10.28 -33.37 -12.22
C GLU A 238 9.18 -32.70 -13.05
N SER A 239 7.95 -32.61 -12.51
CA SER A 239 6.89 -31.76 -13.07
C SER A 239 5.75 -31.57 -12.05
N VAL A 240 5.47 -30.30 -11.73
CA VAL A 240 4.23 -29.80 -11.12
C VAL A 240 3.73 -28.69 -12.05
N VAL A 241 2.42 -28.64 -12.31
CA VAL A 241 1.80 -27.53 -13.05
C VAL A 241 0.86 -26.80 -12.10
N PRO A 242 1.00 -25.47 -11.92
CA PRO A 242 0.09 -24.69 -11.10
C PRO A 242 -1.31 -24.70 -11.72
N VAL A 243 -2.35 -24.85 -10.91
CA VAL A 243 -3.72 -24.52 -11.35
C VAL A 243 -3.89 -23.02 -11.09
N CYS A 244 -3.32 -22.28 -12.03
CA CYS A 244 -3.63 -20.92 -12.44
C CYS A 244 -4.32 -20.03 -11.38
N GLN A 245 -3.58 -19.58 -10.36
CA GLN A 245 -3.58 -18.20 -9.89
C GLN A 245 -2.63 -18.09 -8.71
N THR A 246 -1.61 -17.25 -8.87
CA THR A 246 -0.80 -16.72 -7.78
C THR A 246 -1.34 -15.33 -7.47
N ASN A 247 -1.94 -15.11 -6.30
CA ASN A 247 -2.32 -13.74 -5.92
C ASN A 247 -1.07 -12.89 -5.63
N ARG A 248 -1.21 -11.57 -5.50
CA ARG A 248 -0.07 -10.65 -5.25
C ARG A 248 0.66 -10.86 -3.90
N ARG A 249 0.16 -11.76 -3.05
CA ARG A 249 0.82 -12.18 -1.80
C ARG A 249 1.61 -13.48 -1.96
N GLY A 250 1.73 -14.02 -3.17
CA GLY A 250 2.51 -15.23 -3.45
C GLY A 250 1.73 -16.54 -3.26
N PHE A 251 0.40 -16.51 -3.16
CA PHE A 251 -0.38 -17.73 -2.95
C PHE A 251 -0.70 -18.43 -4.27
N THR A 252 -0.02 -19.53 -4.57
CA THR A 252 -0.29 -20.37 -5.75
C THR A 252 -1.17 -21.56 -5.40
N ARG A 253 -2.25 -21.80 -6.17
CA ARG A 253 -3.04 -23.03 -6.09
C ARG A 253 -2.39 -24.14 -6.95
N PHE A 254 -2.20 -25.34 -6.40
CA PHE A 254 -1.54 -26.47 -7.10
C PHE A 254 -2.46 -27.69 -7.21
N VAL A 255 -2.44 -28.38 -8.36
CA VAL A 255 -2.92 -29.76 -8.52
C VAL A 255 -1.76 -30.58 -9.09
N ALA A 256 -1.38 -31.67 -8.43
CA ALA A 256 -0.33 -32.55 -8.92
C ALA A 256 -0.83 -33.41 -10.09
N ARG A 257 0.06 -33.84 -11.00
CA ARG A 257 -0.30 -34.60 -12.22
C ARG A 257 0.13 -36.07 -12.20
N LYS A 258 0.77 -36.56 -11.12
CA LYS A 258 1.28 -37.95 -11.02
C LYS A 258 1.01 -38.57 -9.65
N PRO A 259 0.95 -39.91 -9.53
CA PRO A 259 0.93 -40.59 -8.24
C PRO A 259 2.21 -40.34 -7.41
N GLY A 260 2.11 -40.09 -6.10
CA GLY A 260 3.24 -39.82 -5.20
C GLY A 260 2.82 -39.53 -3.75
N VAL A 261 3.78 -39.44 -2.82
CA VAL A 261 3.51 -38.97 -1.44
C VAL A 261 3.91 -37.50 -1.34
N TYR A 262 2.94 -36.64 -1.04
CA TYR A 262 3.11 -35.19 -0.99
C TYR A 262 2.95 -34.71 0.47
N ARG A 263 3.84 -33.83 0.95
CA ARG A 263 3.71 -33.21 2.27
C ARG A 263 3.77 -31.69 2.14
N LEU A 264 2.71 -31.01 2.58
CA LEU A 264 2.77 -29.65 3.08
C LEU A 264 2.89 -29.80 4.59
N ALA A 265 4.03 -29.40 5.17
CA ALA A 265 4.18 -29.48 6.62
C ALA A 265 3.37 -28.35 7.25
N SER A 266 2.40 -28.69 8.11
CA SER A 266 2.22 -28.19 9.49
C SER A 266 1.08 -28.95 10.17
N GLU A 267 1.18 -29.10 11.49
CA GLU A 267 0.64 -30.16 12.35
C GLU A 267 -0.89 -30.31 12.45
N ASP A 268 -1.32 -31.45 13.01
CA ASP A 268 -2.72 -31.84 13.23
C ASP A 268 -3.46 -30.88 14.18
N PHE A 269 -4.61 -30.36 13.75
CA PHE A 269 -5.57 -29.67 14.60
C PHE A 269 -6.70 -30.63 15.05
N PRO A 270 -7.13 -30.61 16.33
CA PRO A 270 -8.18 -31.52 16.81
C PRO A 270 -9.54 -31.30 16.11
N LEU A 271 -10.19 -32.40 15.74
CA LEU A 271 -11.44 -32.53 14.99
C LEU A 271 -12.72 -32.15 15.76
N ASP A 272 -12.56 -31.66 16.98
CA ASP A 272 -13.56 -31.84 18.02
C ASP A 272 -14.83 -31.00 17.79
N ASP A 273 -14.72 -29.85 17.10
CA ASP A 273 -15.83 -28.91 16.90
C ASP A 273 -16.65 -29.13 15.61
N LEU A 274 -16.16 -29.97 14.69
CA LEU A 274 -16.95 -30.41 13.51
C LEU A 274 -17.56 -31.80 13.71
N SER A 275 -17.26 -32.45 14.83
CA SER A 275 -17.61 -33.86 15.13
C SER A 275 -19.10 -34.19 14.99
N GLY A 276 -19.99 -33.21 15.13
CA GLY A 276 -21.43 -33.35 14.97
C GLY A 276 -21.95 -33.36 13.52
N LEU A 277 -21.10 -33.10 12.52
CA LEU A 277 -21.46 -33.11 11.10
C LEU A 277 -21.14 -34.46 10.43
N ALA A 278 -21.91 -34.80 9.39
CA ALA A 278 -21.64 -35.97 8.56
C ALA A 278 -20.23 -35.95 7.98
N ILE A 279 -19.58 -37.11 7.84
CA ILE A 279 -18.17 -37.23 7.45
C ILE A 279 -17.90 -36.68 6.04
N GLU A 280 -18.88 -36.80 5.17
CA GLU A 280 -18.91 -36.29 3.80
C GLU A 280 -18.95 -34.75 3.80
N THR A 281 -19.78 -34.16 4.66
CA THR A 281 -19.87 -32.71 4.84
C THR A 281 -18.59 -32.13 5.44
N ARG A 282 -18.03 -32.78 6.47
CA ARG A 282 -16.73 -32.38 7.04
C ARG A 282 -15.60 -32.42 6.00
N SER A 283 -15.59 -33.46 5.17
CA SER A 283 -14.61 -33.63 4.09
C SER A 283 -14.78 -32.60 2.99
N ALA A 284 -16.02 -32.27 2.62
CA ALA A 284 -16.34 -31.26 1.62
C ALA A 284 -16.00 -29.83 2.08
N ILE A 285 -16.18 -29.52 3.37
CA ILE A 285 -15.78 -28.23 3.97
C ILE A 285 -14.25 -28.04 3.86
N ARG A 286 -13.48 -29.11 4.03
CA ARG A 286 -12.01 -29.09 4.03
C ARG A 286 -11.36 -29.08 2.66
N PHE A 287 -12.06 -29.58 1.64
CA PHE A 287 -11.49 -29.77 0.32
C PHE A 287 -11.88 -28.62 -0.62
N ALA A 288 -11.23 -27.47 -0.45
CA ALA A 288 -11.51 -26.24 -1.19
C ALA A 288 -11.50 -26.41 -2.73
N VAL A 289 -10.67 -27.33 -3.25
CA VAL A 289 -10.56 -27.67 -4.68
C VAL A 289 -11.87 -28.24 -5.24
N ALA A 290 -12.60 -29.08 -4.50
CA ALA A 290 -13.88 -29.61 -4.98
C ALA A 290 -14.98 -28.56 -5.08
N ARG A 291 -14.95 -27.51 -4.23
CA ARG A 291 -15.98 -26.46 -4.26
C ARG A 291 -15.90 -25.63 -5.55
N GLU A 292 -14.69 -25.43 -6.05
CA GLU A 292 -14.40 -24.72 -7.29
C GLU A 292 -14.71 -25.58 -8.52
N LEU A 293 -14.33 -26.87 -8.50
CA LEU A 293 -14.61 -27.81 -9.59
C LEU A 293 -16.12 -27.95 -9.86
N LEU A 294 -16.97 -27.86 -8.84
CA LEU A 294 -18.43 -27.92 -8.97
C LEU A 294 -19.05 -26.58 -9.39
N GLY A 295 -18.41 -25.90 -10.35
CA GLY A 295 -18.96 -24.75 -11.07
C GLY A 295 -18.95 -23.41 -10.34
N GLY A 296 -18.08 -23.22 -9.33
CA GLY A 296 -17.95 -21.92 -8.66
C GLY A 296 -19.29 -21.38 -8.16
N VAL A 297 -20.00 -22.17 -7.35
CA VAL A 297 -21.09 -21.75 -6.48
C VAL A 297 -22.08 -20.73 -7.09
N ALA A 298 -23.12 -21.18 -7.78
CA ALA A 298 -24.25 -20.31 -8.10
C ALA A 298 -24.77 -19.63 -6.82
N GLU A 299 -24.75 -18.29 -6.77
CA GLU A 299 -25.12 -17.47 -5.60
C GLU A 299 -24.19 -17.60 -4.37
N GLY A 300 -22.92 -18.02 -4.54
CA GLY A 300 -21.88 -17.88 -3.49
C GLY A 300 -22.02 -18.74 -2.23
N ARG A 301 -22.97 -19.68 -2.18
CA ARG A 301 -23.14 -20.67 -1.09
C ARG A 301 -22.84 -22.11 -1.53
N PHE A 302 -21.84 -22.80 -0.95
CA PHE A 302 -21.49 -24.19 -1.33
C PHE A 302 -22.67 -25.18 -1.17
N ARG A 303 -23.64 -24.86 -0.30
CA ARG A 303 -24.90 -25.59 -0.06
C ARG A 303 -24.70 -27.12 -0.12
N PRO A 304 -24.00 -27.70 0.88
CA PRO A 304 -23.56 -29.10 0.84
C PRO A 304 -24.69 -30.11 0.63
N HIS A 305 -25.93 -29.76 0.99
CA HIS A 305 -27.11 -30.60 0.87
C HIS A 305 -27.96 -30.31 -0.37
N ASP A 306 -27.61 -29.30 -1.17
CA ASP A 306 -28.35 -28.98 -2.39
C ASP A 306 -28.10 -30.07 -3.46
N PRO A 307 -29.09 -30.30 -4.35
CA PRO A 307 -28.93 -31.19 -5.49
C PRO A 307 -27.75 -30.76 -6.37
N LEU A 308 -26.95 -31.72 -6.80
CA LEU A 308 -25.88 -31.47 -7.77
C LEU A 308 -26.47 -31.29 -9.17
N SER A 309 -26.08 -30.23 -9.88
CA SER A 309 -26.48 -30.02 -11.27
C SER A 309 -25.63 -30.84 -12.24
N ASP A 310 -26.24 -31.33 -13.33
CA ASP A 310 -25.53 -32.08 -14.38
C ASP A 310 -24.44 -31.22 -15.03
N SER A 311 -24.67 -29.91 -15.14
CA SER A 311 -23.70 -28.96 -15.70
C SER A 311 -22.45 -28.83 -14.82
N ASP A 312 -22.62 -28.67 -13.51
CA ASP A 312 -21.51 -28.54 -12.56
C ASP A 312 -20.71 -29.84 -12.49
N TRP A 313 -21.40 -30.99 -12.52
CA TRP A 313 -20.76 -32.30 -12.50
C TRP A 313 -19.98 -32.59 -13.79
N ASN A 314 -20.57 -32.31 -14.95
CA ASN A 314 -19.90 -32.51 -16.23
C ASN A 314 -18.71 -31.57 -16.41
N ALA A 315 -18.81 -30.31 -15.96
CA ALA A 315 -17.68 -29.38 -15.98
C ALA A 315 -16.54 -29.83 -15.05
N ALA A 316 -16.87 -30.32 -13.84
CA ALA A 316 -15.88 -30.89 -12.93
C ALA A 316 -15.19 -32.13 -13.53
N ALA A 317 -15.97 -32.98 -14.20
CA ALA A 317 -15.48 -34.18 -14.86
C ALA A 317 -14.59 -33.84 -16.05
N GLU A 318 -14.99 -32.92 -16.92
CA GLU A 318 -14.20 -32.45 -18.06
C GLU A 318 -12.89 -31.81 -17.60
N LEU A 319 -12.94 -30.96 -16.56
CA LEU A 319 -11.75 -30.38 -15.94
C LEU A 319 -10.81 -31.45 -15.39
N LEU A 320 -11.31 -32.51 -14.73
CA LEU A 320 -10.46 -33.57 -14.20
C LEU A 320 -9.95 -34.54 -15.27
N ASP A 321 -10.70 -34.75 -16.36
CA ASP A 321 -10.30 -35.53 -17.52
C ASP A 321 -9.08 -34.90 -18.23
N GLU A 322 -8.98 -33.56 -18.27
CA GLU A 322 -7.77 -32.85 -18.73
C GLU A 322 -6.50 -33.23 -17.93
N TYR A 323 -6.65 -33.79 -16.73
CA TYR A 323 -5.56 -34.26 -15.86
C TYR A 323 -5.47 -35.79 -15.77
N ASP A 324 -6.13 -36.54 -16.66
CA ASP A 324 -6.21 -38.01 -16.65
C ASP A 324 -6.81 -38.59 -15.34
N ILE A 325 -7.63 -37.80 -14.62
CA ILE A 325 -8.29 -38.21 -13.37
C ILE A 325 -9.73 -38.61 -13.70
N ASP A 326 -9.91 -39.91 -13.93
CA ASP A 326 -11.23 -40.49 -14.19
C ASP A 326 -12.08 -40.52 -12.92
N LEU A 327 -13.22 -39.83 -12.95
CA LEU A 327 -14.27 -39.95 -11.94
C LEU A 327 -14.98 -41.30 -12.12
N LYS A 328 -14.36 -42.35 -11.57
CA LYS A 328 -14.94 -43.71 -11.52
C LYS A 328 -16.21 -43.75 -10.65
N THR A 329 -17.32 -43.26 -11.18
CA THR A 329 -18.63 -43.42 -10.57
C THR A 329 -19.64 -43.92 -11.59
N ASP A 330 -20.28 -45.05 -11.29
CA ASP A 330 -21.36 -45.62 -12.11
C ASP A 330 -22.64 -44.74 -12.09
N ALA A 331 -22.72 -43.74 -11.18
CA ALA A 331 -23.82 -42.77 -11.09
C ALA A 331 -23.36 -41.42 -10.51
N GLN A 332 -23.95 -40.33 -11.01
CA GLN A 332 -23.74 -38.96 -10.53
C GLN A 332 -24.16 -38.80 -9.05
N PRO A 333 -23.36 -38.12 -8.21
CA PRO A 333 -23.70 -37.85 -6.81
C PRO A 333 -24.97 -37.01 -6.68
N ALA A 334 -25.80 -37.28 -5.65
CA ALA A 334 -27.08 -36.60 -5.49
C ALA A 334 -26.91 -35.19 -4.92
N THR A 335 -25.91 -34.98 -4.06
CA THR A 335 -25.65 -33.69 -3.40
C THR A 335 -24.25 -33.16 -3.66
N ARG A 336 -24.06 -31.84 -3.47
CA ARG A 336 -22.75 -31.18 -3.63
C ARG A 336 -21.68 -31.69 -2.64
N ALA A 337 -22.07 -32.10 -1.43
CA ALA A 337 -21.14 -32.71 -0.47
C ALA A 337 -20.68 -34.11 -0.90
N GLU A 338 -21.58 -34.94 -1.41
CA GLU A 338 -21.24 -36.24 -1.99
C GLU A 338 -20.34 -36.06 -3.21
N ALA A 339 -20.65 -35.08 -4.07
CA ALA A 339 -19.84 -34.73 -5.22
C ALA A 339 -18.42 -34.32 -4.81
N ALA A 340 -18.29 -33.48 -3.78
CA ALA A 340 -16.98 -33.09 -3.25
C ALA A 340 -16.21 -34.26 -2.63
N ALA A 341 -16.89 -35.21 -1.99
CA ALA A 341 -16.27 -36.43 -1.49
C ALA A 341 -15.78 -37.33 -2.63
N VAL A 342 -16.54 -37.47 -3.72
CA VAL A 342 -16.13 -38.22 -4.92
C VAL A 342 -14.94 -37.54 -5.61
N LEU A 343 -14.99 -36.22 -5.82
CA LEU A 343 -13.89 -35.46 -6.39
C LEU A 343 -12.61 -35.60 -5.54
N LYS A 344 -12.75 -35.46 -4.21
CA LYS A 344 -11.64 -35.68 -3.27
C LYS A 344 -11.07 -37.08 -3.41
N ALA A 345 -11.91 -38.11 -3.37
CA ALA A 345 -11.47 -39.50 -3.46
C ALA A 345 -10.81 -39.82 -4.81
N ALA A 346 -11.34 -39.30 -5.91
CA ALA A 346 -10.77 -39.49 -7.24
C ALA A 346 -9.39 -38.82 -7.36
N VAL A 347 -9.27 -37.58 -6.87
CA VAL A 347 -8.01 -36.85 -6.84
C VAL A 347 -7.00 -37.52 -5.89
N GLU A 348 -7.39 -37.91 -4.68
CA GLU A 348 -6.51 -38.63 -3.74
C GLU A 348 -6.07 -39.99 -4.29
N THR A 349 -6.96 -40.72 -4.96
CA THR A 349 -6.67 -42.01 -5.59
C THR A 349 -5.71 -41.86 -6.76
N ALA A 350 -5.96 -40.88 -7.64
CA ALA A 350 -5.08 -40.59 -8.77
C ALA A 350 -3.69 -40.12 -8.30
N LEU A 351 -3.64 -39.40 -7.18
CA LEU A 351 -2.40 -38.84 -6.66
C LEU A 351 -1.69 -39.73 -5.65
N GLY A 352 -2.32 -40.78 -5.13
CA GLY A 352 -1.70 -41.72 -4.17
C GLY A 352 -1.32 -41.10 -2.82
N THR A 353 -1.95 -39.97 -2.45
CA THR A 353 -1.74 -39.27 -1.17
C THR A 353 -3.07 -38.79 -0.59
N ALA A 354 -3.16 -38.69 0.74
CA ALA A 354 -4.22 -37.92 1.38
C ALA A 354 -3.97 -36.43 1.14
N ILE A 355 -5.03 -35.67 0.80
CA ILE A 355 -4.98 -34.21 0.68
C ILE A 355 -5.78 -33.63 1.84
N GLU A 356 -5.05 -33.19 2.86
CA GLU A 356 -5.58 -32.36 3.92
C GLU A 356 -5.07 -30.94 3.65
N SER A 357 -6.00 -29.98 3.49
CA SER A 357 -5.66 -28.56 3.33
C SER A 357 -5.80 -27.90 4.69
N PRO A 358 -4.74 -27.80 5.51
CA PRO A 358 -4.77 -26.92 6.66
C PRO A 358 -4.78 -25.47 6.16
N TYR A 359 -5.61 -24.66 6.82
CA TYR A 359 -5.76 -23.24 6.63
C TYR A 359 -4.39 -22.54 6.64
N THR A 360 -4.01 -21.87 5.55
CA THR A 360 -2.72 -21.17 5.43
C THR A 360 -2.71 -19.79 6.11
N SER A 361 -3.56 -19.54 7.11
CA SER A 361 -3.56 -18.25 7.83
C SER A 361 -2.41 -18.10 8.82
N GLU A 362 -1.86 -19.20 9.34
CA GLU A 362 -0.84 -19.17 10.41
C GLU A 362 0.60 -19.02 9.91
N TYR A 363 0.92 -19.40 8.67
CA TYR A 363 2.30 -19.45 8.16
C TYR A 363 2.70 -18.30 7.24
N LEU A 364 1.87 -17.26 7.17
CA LEU A 364 2.21 -16.01 6.51
C LEU A 364 2.83 -15.11 7.57
N THR A 365 4.12 -14.80 7.48
CA THR A 365 4.71 -13.85 8.41
C THR A 365 3.99 -12.51 8.24
N ARG A 366 3.21 -12.14 9.27
CA ARG A 366 2.64 -10.80 9.45
C ARG A 366 3.73 -9.76 9.76
N ASP A 367 4.97 -10.21 9.90
CA ASP A 367 6.14 -9.42 10.23
C ASP A 367 6.60 -8.59 9.04
N ARG A 368 5.84 -7.52 8.80
CA ARG A 368 6.19 -6.41 7.91
C ARG A 368 5.61 -5.13 8.49
N ILE A 369 6.20 -3.99 8.11
CA ILE A 369 5.50 -2.71 8.17
C ILE A 369 4.26 -2.83 7.28
N ARG A 370 3.07 -2.69 7.88
CA ARG A 370 1.77 -2.74 7.21
C ARG A 370 1.29 -1.33 6.93
N ILE A 371 0.92 -1.05 5.69
CA ILE A 371 0.38 0.24 5.28
C ILE A 371 -1.09 0.09 4.94
N GLY A 372 -1.97 0.84 5.57
CA GLY A 372 -3.40 0.74 5.35
C GLY A 372 -4.12 2.06 5.42
N ALA A 373 -5.44 2.02 5.38
CA ALA A 373 -6.27 3.20 5.51
C ALA A 373 -7.64 2.87 6.09
N TRP A 374 -8.24 3.87 6.74
CA TRP A 374 -9.68 3.86 6.98
C TRP A 374 -10.41 4.38 5.74
N VAL A 375 -11.39 3.60 5.26
CA VAL A 375 -11.98 3.76 3.94
C VAL A 375 -13.50 3.74 3.99
N ASN A 376 -14.09 4.93 3.84
CA ASN A 376 -15.55 5.12 3.74
C ASN A 376 -15.91 6.04 2.56
N PRO A 377 -15.70 5.58 1.31
CA PRO A 377 -16.07 6.32 0.11
C PRO A 377 -17.59 6.40 -0.05
N ARG A 378 -18.05 7.38 -0.83
CA ARG A 378 -19.44 7.37 -1.31
C ARG A 378 -19.61 6.27 -2.36
N ARG A 379 -20.86 5.83 -2.58
CA ARG A 379 -21.17 4.74 -3.54
C ARG A 379 -20.60 5.01 -4.93
N GLU A 380 -20.65 6.26 -5.37
CA GLU A 380 -20.20 6.71 -6.69
C GLU A 380 -18.69 6.56 -6.89
N ALA A 381 -17.92 6.57 -5.80
CA ALA A 381 -16.46 6.42 -5.82
C ALA A 381 -16.01 4.94 -5.84
N ILE A 382 -16.93 3.97 -5.69
CA ILE A 382 -16.61 2.55 -5.62
C ILE A 382 -16.71 1.91 -7.02
N GLY A 383 -15.75 2.21 -7.88
CA GLY A 383 -15.57 1.58 -9.19
C GLY A 383 -15.16 0.10 -9.11
N ASP A 384 -15.15 -0.57 -10.26
CA ASP A 384 -14.71 -1.98 -10.39
C ASP A 384 -13.19 -2.14 -10.17
N ASP A 385 -12.42 -1.08 -10.38
CA ASP A 385 -10.96 -1.01 -10.20
C ASP A 385 -10.55 -0.44 -8.83
N PHE A 386 -11.50 -0.26 -7.89
CA PHE A 386 -11.26 0.43 -6.63
C PHE A 386 -10.13 -0.21 -5.81
N ILE A 387 -10.18 -1.54 -5.62
CA ILE A 387 -9.18 -2.27 -4.83
C ILE A 387 -7.86 -2.43 -5.60
N GLU A 388 -7.90 -2.51 -6.92
CA GLU A 388 -6.70 -2.46 -7.75
C GLU A 388 -5.94 -1.15 -7.56
N THR A 389 -6.67 -0.04 -7.66
CA THR A 389 -6.13 1.31 -7.45
C THR A 389 -5.62 1.44 -6.02
N TYR A 390 -6.40 1.00 -5.03
CA TYR A 390 -5.98 0.99 -3.63
C TYR A 390 -4.65 0.23 -3.44
N SER A 391 -4.56 -1.00 -3.93
CA SER A 391 -3.32 -1.82 -3.87
C SER A 391 -2.14 -1.14 -4.59
N ALA A 392 -2.38 -0.54 -5.77
CA ALA A 392 -1.36 0.17 -6.55
C ALA A 392 -0.77 1.40 -5.83
N GLY A 393 -1.50 1.94 -4.84
CA GLY A 393 -1.03 2.99 -3.94
C GLY A 393 -0.01 2.51 -2.89
N GLY A 394 0.29 1.21 -2.83
CA GLY A 394 1.21 0.65 -1.82
C GLY A 394 0.52 0.28 -0.51
N PHE A 395 -0.80 0.14 -0.50
CA PHE A 395 -1.56 -0.29 0.67
C PHE A 395 -1.63 -1.82 0.75
N ASP A 396 -1.37 -2.35 1.94
CA ASP A 396 -1.37 -3.78 2.29
C ASP A 396 -2.68 -4.22 2.95
N TRP A 397 -3.41 -3.30 3.57
CA TRP A 397 -4.65 -3.64 4.30
C TRP A 397 -5.64 -2.47 4.34
N ILE A 398 -6.93 -2.79 4.39
CA ILE A 398 -8.03 -1.85 4.31
C ILE A 398 -8.99 -2.03 5.49
N ILE A 399 -9.38 -0.92 6.11
CA ILE A 399 -10.49 -0.89 7.06
C ILE A 399 -11.70 -0.32 6.32
N ALA A 400 -12.52 -1.22 5.80
CA ALA A 400 -13.65 -0.89 4.95
C ALA A 400 -14.89 -0.52 5.79
N HIS A 401 -15.55 0.57 5.43
CA HIS A 401 -16.73 1.08 6.11
C HIS A 401 -17.83 1.54 5.16
N GLY A 402 -19.02 1.76 5.73
CA GLY A 402 -20.14 2.39 5.05
C GLY A 402 -20.55 1.65 3.78
N ALA A 403 -20.60 2.37 2.65
CA ALA A 403 -21.00 1.78 1.38
C ALA A 403 -20.06 0.64 0.95
N LEU A 404 -18.76 0.76 1.20
CA LEU A 404 -17.77 -0.24 0.78
C LEU A 404 -17.93 -1.57 1.53
N ALA A 405 -18.17 -1.51 2.84
CA ALA A 405 -18.42 -2.70 3.67
C ALA A 405 -19.86 -3.24 3.59
N GLY A 406 -20.76 -2.51 2.92
CA GLY A 406 -22.16 -2.89 2.78
C GLY A 406 -22.33 -4.22 2.02
N SER A 407 -23.44 -4.92 2.30
CA SER A 407 -23.77 -6.22 1.70
C SER A 407 -23.67 -6.23 0.18
N ASP A 408 -24.09 -5.13 -0.46
CA ASP A 408 -24.12 -4.98 -1.93
C ASP A 408 -22.73 -5.01 -2.57
N HIS A 409 -21.68 -4.70 -1.81
CA HIS A 409 -20.29 -4.66 -2.29
C HIS A 409 -19.38 -5.71 -1.62
N ARG A 410 -19.83 -6.36 -0.55
CA ARG A 410 -19.00 -7.23 0.30
C ARG A 410 -18.33 -8.38 -0.47
N GLU A 411 -19.07 -9.09 -1.31
CA GLU A 411 -18.51 -10.21 -2.09
C GLU A 411 -17.45 -9.75 -3.08
N ARG A 412 -17.74 -8.65 -3.81
CA ARG A 412 -16.76 -8.01 -4.71
C ARG A 412 -15.53 -7.55 -3.94
N LEU A 413 -15.73 -6.89 -2.80
CA LEU A 413 -14.65 -6.40 -1.94
C LEU A 413 -13.75 -7.55 -1.46
N LEU A 414 -14.33 -8.63 -0.94
CA LEU A 414 -13.59 -9.81 -0.51
C LEU A 414 -12.75 -10.38 -1.65
N ARG A 415 -13.39 -10.67 -2.80
CA ARG A 415 -12.74 -11.23 -3.99
C ARG A 415 -11.59 -10.34 -4.47
N ASP A 416 -11.82 -9.04 -4.60
CA ASP A 416 -10.83 -8.12 -5.14
C ASP A 416 -9.70 -7.89 -4.13
N CYS A 417 -9.99 -7.82 -2.82
CA CYS A 417 -8.98 -7.79 -1.77
C CYS A 417 -8.06 -9.02 -1.81
N ASP A 418 -8.60 -10.22 -1.99
CA ASP A 418 -7.76 -11.43 -2.14
C ASP A 418 -6.95 -11.40 -3.44
N ARG A 419 -7.59 -11.06 -4.57
CA ARG A 419 -6.91 -10.94 -5.87
C ARG A 419 -5.70 -10.00 -5.81
N TYR A 420 -5.85 -8.84 -5.19
CA TYR A 420 -4.81 -7.80 -5.14
C TYR A 420 -3.97 -7.82 -3.87
N GLY A 421 -4.16 -8.82 -3.00
CA GLY A 421 -3.31 -9.04 -1.84
C GLY A 421 -3.51 -8.06 -0.69
N VAL A 422 -4.70 -7.48 -0.56
CA VAL A 422 -5.06 -6.50 0.47
C VAL A 422 -5.79 -7.21 1.61
N GLU A 423 -5.27 -7.11 2.84
CA GLU A 423 -5.97 -7.61 4.05
C GLU A 423 -7.17 -6.74 4.39
N LEU A 424 -8.27 -7.36 4.82
CA LEU A 424 -9.56 -6.70 4.97
C LEU A 424 -10.03 -6.76 6.43
N ILE A 425 -10.18 -5.57 7.02
CA ILE A 425 -10.95 -5.34 8.25
C ILE A 425 -12.32 -4.82 7.85
N LEU A 426 -13.39 -5.56 8.17
CA LEU A 426 -14.77 -5.17 7.83
C LEU A 426 -15.46 -4.40 8.95
N GLY A 427 -15.94 -3.20 8.63
CA GLY A 427 -16.82 -2.39 9.48
C GLY A 427 -18.30 -2.67 9.23
N ASP A 428 -18.72 -3.92 9.42
CA ASP A 428 -20.11 -4.39 9.22
C ASP A 428 -20.84 -4.72 10.53
N GLY A 429 -20.19 -4.51 11.68
CA GLY A 429 -20.77 -4.75 13.00
C GLY A 429 -20.75 -6.22 13.43
N ALA A 430 -20.04 -7.10 12.72
CA ALA A 430 -20.01 -8.53 12.99
C ALA A 430 -19.53 -8.89 14.41
N TYR A 431 -18.76 -8.02 15.07
CA TYR A 431 -18.28 -8.23 16.44
C TYR A 431 -19.39 -8.44 17.49
N GLN A 432 -20.64 -8.07 17.20
CA GLN A 432 -21.76 -8.27 18.14
C GLN A 432 -22.26 -9.73 18.19
N ASN A 433 -22.09 -10.47 17.09
CA ASN A 433 -22.40 -11.91 17.00
C ASN A 433 -21.48 -12.57 15.95
N PRO A 434 -20.21 -12.81 16.29
CA PRO A 434 -19.18 -13.13 15.31
C PRO A 434 -19.47 -14.41 14.55
N ALA A 435 -19.83 -15.49 15.27
CA ALA A 435 -20.08 -16.81 14.70
C ALA A 435 -21.17 -16.81 13.61
N VAL A 436 -22.20 -15.97 13.75
CA VAL A 436 -23.28 -15.87 12.76
C VAL A 436 -22.94 -14.83 11.69
N ALA A 437 -22.42 -13.67 12.08
CA ALA A 437 -22.25 -12.53 11.18
C ALA A 437 -21.11 -12.72 10.18
N THR A 438 -20.04 -13.44 10.56
CA THR A 438 -18.91 -13.70 9.66
C THR A 438 -19.02 -15.03 8.90
N ALA A 439 -19.99 -15.89 9.21
CA ALA A 439 -20.05 -17.28 8.71
C ALA A 439 -19.89 -17.41 7.18
N GLU A 440 -20.38 -16.43 6.41
CA GLU A 440 -20.32 -16.44 4.95
C GLU A 440 -18.94 -16.11 4.37
N TYR A 441 -18.07 -15.42 5.12
CA TYR A 441 -16.78 -14.90 4.61
C TYR A 441 -15.60 -15.06 5.58
N PHE A 442 -15.82 -15.71 6.72
CA PHE A 442 -14.83 -15.88 7.79
C PHE A 442 -13.51 -16.51 7.29
N ASP A 443 -13.64 -17.51 6.43
CA ASP A 443 -12.52 -18.25 5.85
C ASP A 443 -11.88 -17.56 4.65
N HIS A 444 -12.37 -16.38 4.25
CA HIS A 444 -11.81 -15.69 3.10
C HIS A 444 -10.34 -15.29 3.39
N PRO A 445 -9.37 -15.60 2.51
CA PRO A 445 -7.95 -15.39 2.81
C PRO A 445 -7.58 -13.93 3.12
N CYS A 446 -8.29 -12.98 2.50
CA CYS A 446 -8.11 -11.57 2.77
C CYS A 446 -8.74 -11.10 4.08
N PHE A 447 -9.73 -11.80 4.64
CA PHE A 447 -10.45 -11.36 5.84
C PHE A 447 -9.54 -11.46 7.07
N ALA A 448 -9.10 -10.30 7.56
CA ALA A 448 -8.19 -10.18 8.69
C ALA A 448 -8.92 -9.91 10.01
N GLY A 449 -10.16 -9.41 9.98
CA GLY A 449 -10.95 -9.12 11.17
C GLY A 449 -12.05 -8.08 10.97
N THR A 450 -12.53 -7.50 12.05
CA THR A 450 -13.68 -6.59 12.06
C THR A 450 -13.36 -5.30 12.80
N TYR A 451 -13.93 -4.19 12.36
CA TYR A 451 -13.87 -2.94 13.12
C TYR A 451 -14.86 -2.99 14.29
N VAL A 452 -14.40 -2.57 15.48
CA VAL A 452 -15.20 -2.57 16.70
C VAL A 452 -15.53 -1.16 17.17
N ALA A 453 -14.50 -0.35 17.45
CA ALA A 453 -14.67 0.96 18.06
C ALA A 453 -13.56 1.94 17.67
N ASP A 454 -13.89 3.22 17.67
CA ASP A 454 -12.95 4.32 17.48
C ASP A 454 -13.04 5.25 18.68
N GLU A 455 -11.86 5.63 19.18
CA GLU A 455 -11.64 6.56 20.27
C GLU A 455 -12.47 6.30 21.56
N PRO A 456 -12.45 5.06 22.12
CA PRO A 456 -13.17 4.75 23.35
C PRO A 456 -12.51 5.37 24.58
N GLY A 457 -13.30 5.68 25.60
CA GLY A 457 -12.80 6.10 26.92
C GLY A 457 -12.57 4.90 27.86
N THR A 458 -11.77 5.09 28.92
CA THR A 458 -11.48 4.02 29.90
C THR A 458 -12.73 3.41 30.54
N ASP A 459 -13.80 4.18 30.72
CA ASP A 459 -15.07 3.67 31.29
C ASP A 459 -15.75 2.65 30.36
N GLN A 460 -15.35 2.59 29.09
CA GLN A 460 -15.84 1.63 28.10
C GLN A 460 -14.94 0.39 27.98
N TYR A 461 -13.72 0.43 28.53
CA TYR A 461 -12.69 -0.59 28.29
C TYR A 461 -13.10 -1.99 28.74
N ASP A 462 -13.68 -2.15 29.94
CA ASP A 462 -14.04 -3.48 30.45
C ASP A 462 -15.03 -4.20 29.52
N ARG A 463 -16.05 -3.48 29.06
CA ARG A 463 -17.05 -4.02 28.13
C ARG A 463 -16.45 -4.33 26.75
N LEU A 464 -15.62 -3.43 26.24
CA LEU A 464 -15.00 -3.61 24.93
C LEU A 464 -13.96 -4.73 24.96
N ALA A 465 -13.19 -4.87 26.04
CA ALA A 465 -12.22 -5.94 26.23
C ALA A 465 -12.91 -7.31 26.27
N GLU A 466 -14.03 -7.43 26.99
CA GLU A 466 -14.83 -8.66 26.99
C GLU A 466 -15.22 -9.09 25.56
N ILE A 467 -15.74 -8.14 24.77
CA ILE A 467 -16.14 -8.37 23.36
C ILE A 467 -14.93 -8.72 22.49
N CYS A 468 -13.86 -7.95 22.56
CA CYS A 468 -12.69 -8.10 21.69
C CYS A 468 -11.90 -9.37 22.01
N ASN A 469 -11.73 -9.70 23.29
CA ASN A 469 -10.98 -10.89 23.70
C ASN A 469 -11.76 -12.16 23.34
N ALA A 470 -13.08 -12.15 23.54
CA ALA A 470 -13.95 -13.22 23.07
C ALA A 470 -13.86 -13.37 21.54
N TYR A 471 -14.02 -12.29 20.78
CA TYR A 471 -13.87 -12.30 19.33
C TYR A 471 -12.52 -12.86 18.89
N TYR A 472 -11.41 -12.32 19.43
CA TYR A 472 -10.06 -12.72 19.05
C TYR A 472 -9.81 -14.22 19.31
N LYS A 473 -10.29 -14.73 20.45
CA LYS A 473 -10.18 -16.14 20.83
C LYS A 473 -11.06 -17.06 19.96
N GLU A 474 -12.33 -16.73 19.80
CA GLU A 474 -13.32 -17.54 19.06
C GLU A 474 -13.03 -17.59 17.56
N THR A 475 -12.37 -16.56 17.04
CA THR A 475 -12.04 -16.44 15.61
C THR A 475 -10.65 -16.96 15.24
N GLY A 476 -9.93 -17.60 16.17
CA GLY A 476 -8.56 -18.06 15.91
C GLY A 476 -7.60 -16.93 15.56
N GLY A 477 -7.78 -15.75 16.17
CA GLY A 477 -6.87 -14.62 16.04
C GLY A 477 -7.20 -13.62 14.92
N LYS A 478 -8.45 -13.54 14.44
CA LYS A 478 -8.90 -12.41 13.60
C LYS A 478 -8.94 -11.14 14.45
N LEU A 479 -8.58 -10.00 13.87
CA LEU A 479 -8.33 -8.76 14.58
C LEU A 479 -9.64 -7.99 14.86
N PRO A 480 -10.02 -7.78 16.12
CA PRO A 480 -11.04 -6.79 16.46
C PRO A 480 -10.39 -5.41 16.48
N TYR A 481 -10.53 -4.66 15.39
CA TYR A 481 -9.91 -3.36 15.22
C TYR A 481 -10.55 -2.29 16.13
N ILE A 482 -9.77 -1.83 17.10
CA ILE A 482 -9.98 -0.63 17.92
C ILE A 482 -8.86 0.39 17.66
N ASN A 483 -9.26 1.66 17.57
CA ASN A 483 -8.36 2.82 17.52
C ASN A 483 -8.54 3.70 18.76
N LEU A 484 -7.44 4.17 19.35
CA LEU A 484 -7.45 4.95 20.59
C LEU A 484 -7.39 6.47 20.34
N LEU A 485 -7.76 7.22 21.38
CA LEU A 485 -7.62 8.66 21.41
C LEU A 485 -6.13 9.09 21.41
N PRO A 486 -5.79 10.21 20.76
CA PRO A 486 -4.47 10.84 20.84
C PRO A 486 -4.18 11.49 22.21
N MET A 487 -2.90 11.75 22.48
CA MET A 487 -2.45 12.47 23.68
C MET A 487 -3.07 13.86 23.86
N TYR A 488 -3.45 14.53 22.77
CA TYR A 488 -4.11 15.84 22.83
C TYR A 488 -5.62 15.77 23.13
N ALA A 489 -6.17 14.57 23.36
CA ALA A 489 -7.53 14.42 23.89
C ALA A 489 -7.58 14.88 25.35
N ASN A 490 -8.66 15.57 25.72
CA ASN A 490 -8.81 16.05 27.09
C ASN A 490 -9.14 14.90 28.06
N ALA A 491 -9.00 15.14 29.37
CA ALA A 491 -9.23 14.12 30.39
C ALA A 491 -10.67 13.54 30.35
N ALA A 492 -11.66 14.32 29.92
CA ALA A 492 -13.03 13.83 29.76
C ALA A 492 -13.14 12.83 28.60
N GLN A 493 -12.47 13.10 27.49
CA GLN A 493 -12.42 12.19 26.34
C GLN A 493 -11.71 10.89 26.71
N LEU A 494 -10.55 10.97 27.36
CA LEU A 494 -9.81 9.77 27.78
C LEU A 494 -10.64 8.87 28.72
N LYS A 495 -11.53 9.47 29.53
CA LYS A 495 -12.40 8.73 30.44
C LYS A 495 -13.68 8.22 29.79
N TYR A 496 -14.41 9.08 29.08
CA TYR A 496 -15.78 8.82 28.61
C TYR A 496 -15.90 8.56 27.09
N GLY A 497 -14.84 8.78 26.33
CA GLY A 497 -14.75 8.62 24.87
C GLY A 497 -14.84 9.93 24.09
N ALA A 498 -14.58 9.87 22.77
CA ALA A 498 -14.47 11.05 21.88
C ALA A 498 -15.60 12.08 22.01
N ALA A 499 -16.85 11.62 22.18
CA ALA A 499 -18.03 12.47 22.29
C ALA A 499 -18.03 13.40 23.52
N ALA A 500 -17.15 13.16 24.51
CA ALA A 500 -17.03 13.95 25.73
C ALA A 500 -16.16 15.21 25.57
N ALA A 501 -15.75 15.59 24.37
CA ALA A 501 -14.89 16.75 24.11
C ALA A 501 -15.41 18.08 24.72
N ALA A 502 -16.73 18.23 24.87
CA ALA A 502 -17.36 19.41 25.45
C ALA A 502 -17.44 19.42 26.99
N ILE A 503 -17.04 18.35 27.67
CA ILE A 503 -17.10 18.25 29.13
C ILE A 503 -15.84 18.88 29.73
N GLU A 504 -16.03 19.91 30.57
CA GLU A 504 -14.96 20.46 31.40
C GLU A 504 -14.64 19.49 32.54
N TYR A 505 -13.68 18.61 32.30
CA TYR A 505 -13.13 17.69 33.29
C TYR A 505 -11.61 17.83 33.27
N TYR A 506 -11.04 18.11 34.44
CA TYR A 506 -9.61 18.27 34.61
C TYR A 506 -9.09 17.13 35.48
N ASP A 507 -8.01 16.52 35.01
CA ASP A 507 -7.22 15.58 35.77
C ASP A 507 -5.78 16.08 35.73
N SER A 508 -5.18 16.28 36.89
CA SER A 508 -3.83 16.84 37.04
C SER A 508 -2.72 15.81 36.87
N ASP A 509 -3.08 14.54 36.66
CA ASP A 509 -2.14 13.45 36.50
C ASP A 509 -1.30 13.62 35.23
N PRO A 510 0.02 13.88 35.34
CA PRO A 510 0.88 14.07 34.17
C PRO A 510 1.01 12.79 33.33
N ASP A 511 0.74 11.62 33.91
CA ASP A 511 0.84 10.32 33.25
C ASP A 511 -0.51 9.82 32.72
N LEU A 512 -1.55 10.66 32.71
CA LEU A 512 -2.91 10.25 32.36
C LEU A 512 -3.00 9.53 31.00
N TYR A 513 -2.30 10.05 29.98
CA TYR A 513 -2.29 9.43 28.66
C TYR A 513 -1.55 8.08 28.65
N LYS A 514 -0.42 7.97 29.37
CA LYS A 514 0.28 6.69 29.50
C LYS A 514 -0.61 5.66 30.19
N LYS A 515 -1.30 6.03 31.27
CA LYS A 515 -2.25 5.15 31.98
C LYS A 515 -3.40 4.72 31.09
N TYR A 516 -3.90 5.60 30.22
CA TYR A 516 -4.90 5.28 29.21
C TYR A 516 -4.37 4.20 28.23
N CYS A 517 -3.15 4.36 27.71
CA CYS A 517 -2.51 3.36 26.84
C CYS A 517 -2.21 2.03 27.55
N ASP A 518 -1.59 2.07 28.73
CA ASP A 518 -1.24 0.87 29.51
C ASP A 518 -2.51 0.07 29.88
N ALA A 519 -3.58 0.75 30.30
CA ALA A 519 -4.86 0.09 30.62
C ALA A 519 -5.47 -0.63 29.41
N PHE A 520 -5.30 -0.10 28.19
CA PHE A 520 -5.68 -0.82 26.97
C PHE A 520 -4.79 -2.05 26.76
N CYS A 521 -3.47 -1.88 26.89
CA CYS A 521 -2.53 -2.99 26.73
C CYS A 521 -2.80 -4.14 27.72
N GLU A 522 -3.16 -3.84 28.96
CA GLU A 522 -3.43 -4.83 30.02
C GLU A 522 -4.76 -5.58 29.83
N LYS A 523 -5.79 -4.90 29.31
CA LYS A 523 -7.16 -5.46 29.25
C LYS A 523 -7.46 -6.21 27.96
N PHE A 524 -6.85 -5.81 26.85
CA PHE A 524 -7.18 -6.33 25.52
C PHE A 524 -6.15 -7.39 25.10
N ASP A 525 -6.59 -8.57 24.68
CA ASP A 525 -5.74 -9.66 24.17
C ASP A 525 -5.15 -9.43 22.76
N PRO A 526 -5.82 -8.70 21.82
CA PRO A 526 -5.26 -8.43 20.50
C PRO A 526 -3.81 -7.88 20.54
N PRO A 527 -2.93 -8.30 19.61
CA PRO A 527 -1.48 -8.14 19.74
C PRO A 527 -0.97 -6.75 19.34
N TYR A 528 -1.79 -5.72 19.43
CA TYR A 528 -1.43 -4.38 18.96
C TYR A 528 -2.09 -3.28 19.81
N ILE A 529 -1.57 -2.06 19.67
CA ILE A 529 -2.19 -0.82 20.13
C ILE A 529 -2.13 0.21 18.99
N CYS A 530 -3.22 0.96 18.77
CA CYS A 530 -3.34 1.91 17.67
C CYS A 530 -3.90 3.24 18.16
N THR A 531 -3.41 4.36 17.60
CA THR A 531 -3.96 5.71 17.82
C THR A 531 -3.80 6.55 16.57
N ASP A 532 -4.45 7.70 16.54
CA ASP A 532 -4.24 8.72 15.53
C ASP A 532 -3.27 9.80 16.01
N ILE A 533 -2.33 10.28 15.20
CA ILE A 533 -1.49 11.44 15.56
C ILE A 533 -1.31 12.37 14.35
N TYR A 534 -1.86 13.58 14.43
CA TYR A 534 -1.93 14.53 13.31
C TYR A 534 -1.12 15.82 13.54
N PRO A 535 0.16 15.87 13.13
CA PRO A 535 1.07 16.95 13.52
C PRO A 535 1.01 18.20 12.65
N LEU A 536 0.45 18.14 11.43
CA LEU A 536 0.65 19.19 10.42
C LEU A 536 -0.46 20.25 10.50
N ASN A 537 -0.11 21.43 11.02
CA ASN A 537 -1.04 22.54 11.23
C ASN A 537 -0.61 23.81 10.47
N TRP A 538 -1.56 24.74 10.30
CA TRP A 538 -1.33 26.14 9.97
C TRP A 538 -1.50 26.99 11.24
N ALA A 539 -0.55 27.87 11.52
CA ALA A 539 -0.65 28.89 12.56
C ALA A 539 -0.29 30.26 11.98
N LYS A 540 -1.22 31.21 12.00
CA LYS A 540 -1.02 32.57 11.47
C LYS A 540 -0.46 32.61 10.03
N GLY A 541 -0.87 31.65 9.19
CA GLY A 541 -0.44 31.54 7.79
C GLY A 541 0.92 30.84 7.58
N GLN A 542 1.56 30.36 8.63
CA GLN A 542 2.83 29.61 8.59
C GLN A 542 2.60 28.13 8.95
N ARG A 543 3.45 27.24 8.43
CA ARG A 543 3.40 25.82 8.79
C ARG A 543 3.80 25.70 10.25
N ALA A 544 3.04 24.92 11.00
CA ALA A 544 3.30 24.68 12.41
C ALA A 544 3.17 23.18 12.70
N THR A 545 4.17 22.64 13.37
CA THR A 545 4.19 21.25 13.83
C THR A 545 3.61 21.18 15.24
N TYR A 546 2.81 20.13 15.52
CA TYR A 546 2.30 19.90 16.87
C TYR A 546 3.45 19.76 17.87
N LYS A 547 3.49 20.65 18.88
CA LYS A 547 4.62 20.81 19.80
C LYS A 547 4.96 19.58 20.64
N ASP A 548 4.04 18.64 20.85
CA ASP A 548 4.28 17.43 21.65
C ASP A 548 4.26 16.17 20.76
N TYR A 549 4.61 16.33 19.47
CA TYR A 549 4.51 15.25 18.49
C TYR A 549 5.34 14.03 18.85
N CYS A 550 6.67 14.16 19.02
CA CYS A 550 7.50 13.02 19.40
C CYS A 550 7.12 12.46 20.78
N GLU A 551 6.67 13.29 21.72
CA GLU A 551 6.20 12.79 23.02
C GLU A 551 4.94 11.92 22.90
N SER A 552 4.00 12.33 22.05
CA SER A 552 2.78 11.55 21.79
C SER A 552 3.11 10.16 21.24
N ILE A 553 4.06 10.09 20.29
CA ILE A 553 4.51 8.82 19.71
C ILE A 553 5.27 8.01 20.76
N ASN A 554 6.15 8.66 21.53
CA ASN A 554 6.98 8.02 22.53
C ASN A 554 6.16 7.30 23.61
N ILE A 555 5.11 7.94 24.13
CA ILE A 555 4.27 7.37 25.19
C ILE A 555 3.57 6.10 24.72
N ILE A 556 2.85 6.15 23.59
CA ILE A 556 2.15 4.97 23.09
C ILE A 556 3.12 3.86 22.67
N ALA A 557 4.26 4.21 22.07
CA ALA A 557 5.28 3.23 21.70
C ALA A 557 5.93 2.59 22.93
N ALA A 558 6.10 3.33 24.03
CA ALA A 558 6.56 2.79 25.31
C ALA A 558 5.56 1.78 25.87
N SER A 559 4.27 2.13 25.94
CA SER A 559 3.21 1.19 26.32
C SER A 559 3.15 -0.05 25.42
N ALA A 560 3.37 0.12 24.10
CA ALA A 560 3.43 -1.02 23.19
C ALA A 560 4.61 -1.96 23.52
N ARG A 561 5.82 -1.42 23.70
CA ARG A 561 7.03 -2.19 24.01
C ARG A 561 6.94 -2.89 25.38
N GLU A 562 6.52 -2.15 26.42
CA GLU A 562 6.42 -2.65 27.81
C GLU A 562 5.42 -3.81 27.94
N HIS A 563 4.39 -3.84 27.08
CA HIS A 563 3.36 -4.85 27.07
C HIS A 563 3.46 -5.85 25.90
N HIS A 564 4.58 -5.85 25.16
CA HIS A 564 4.83 -6.76 24.04
C HIS A 564 3.75 -6.72 22.93
N LYS A 565 3.29 -5.53 22.59
CA LYS A 565 2.32 -5.28 21.51
C LYS A 565 2.95 -4.58 20.33
N ASP A 566 2.40 -4.81 19.14
CA ASP A 566 2.74 -4.02 17.96
C ASP A 566 2.15 -2.60 18.09
N PHE A 567 2.98 -1.59 17.81
CA PHE A 567 2.55 -0.20 17.75
C PHE A 567 2.06 0.14 16.34
N TRP A 568 0.80 0.57 16.21
CA TRP A 568 0.21 1.10 14.97
C TRP A 568 -0.22 2.56 15.16
N CYS A 569 -0.27 3.34 14.08
CA CYS A 569 -0.69 4.73 14.11
C CYS A 569 -1.35 5.18 12.81
N CYS A 570 -2.43 5.95 12.89
CA CYS A 570 -2.94 6.70 11.74
C CYS A 570 -2.17 8.02 11.56
N ILE A 571 -1.74 8.28 10.33
CA ILE A 571 -1.07 9.51 9.89
C ILE A 571 -2.05 10.43 9.16
N GLN A 572 -1.75 11.73 9.17
CA GLN A 572 -2.55 12.76 8.54
C GLN A 572 -2.45 12.65 7.02
N THR A 573 -3.58 12.65 6.31
CA THR A 573 -3.60 12.62 4.83
C THR A 573 -4.21 13.86 4.17
N PHE A 574 -4.93 14.69 4.93
CA PHE A 574 -5.65 15.84 4.36
C PHE A 574 -5.97 16.93 5.38
N ALA A 575 -6.40 18.09 4.88
CA ALA A 575 -6.92 19.18 5.69
C ALA A 575 -8.46 19.10 5.79
N TRP A 576 -9.00 18.68 6.94
CA TRP A 576 -10.45 18.71 7.20
C TRP A 576 -10.95 20.05 7.75
N VAL A 577 -10.04 20.92 8.19
CA VAL A 577 -10.30 22.28 8.68
C VAL A 577 -9.19 23.22 8.23
N PRO A 578 -9.42 24.55 8.17
CA PRO A 578 -8.43 25.51 7.68
C PRO A 578 -7.11 25.54 8.45
N SER A 579 -7.11 25.11 9.71
CA SER A 579 -5.89 25.00 10.54
C SER A 579 -5.08 23.74 10.28
N LYS A 580 -5.54 22.81 9.44
CA LYS A 580 -4.84 21.58 9.06
C LYS A 580 -4.24 21.70 7.67
N ARG A 581 -3.20 20.91 7.40
CA ARG A 581 -2.48 20.89 6.13
C ARG A 581 -2.74 19.57 5.39
N THR A 582 -2.86 19.64 4.07
CA THR A 582 -2.74 18.44 3.23
C THR A 582 -1.24 18.16 3.10
N PRO A 583 -0.76 16.98 3.52
CA PRO A 583 0.66 16.64 3.47
C PRO A 583 1.18 16.64 2.04
N THR A 584 2.42 17.09 1.85
CA THR A 584 3.20 16.81 0.63
C THR A 584 3.96 15.49 0.76
N GLU A 585 4.59 15.02 -0.32
CA GLU A 585 5.46 13.82 -0.31
C GLU A 585 6.50 13.86 0.84
N ALA A 586 7.16 15.00 1.05
CA ALA A 586 8.13 15.18 2.13
C ALA A 586 7.50 15.00 3.52
N GLU A 587 6.25 15.41 3.69
CA GLU A 587 5.54 15.32 4.97
C GLU A 587 4.95 13.94 5.22
N PHE A 588 4.56 13.21 4.16
CA PHE A 588 4.26 11.78 4.26
C PHE A 588 5.49 10.99 4.69
N ARG A 589 6.65 11.28 4.11
CA ARG A 589 7.93 10.65 4.47
C ARG A 589 8.31 10.96 5.91
N TRP A 590 8.22 12.22 6.29
CA TRP A 590 8.56 12.69 7.64
C TRP A 590 7.68 12.02 8.71
N GLN A 591 6.36 12.04 8.53
CA GLN A 591 5.42 11.39 9.45
C GLN A 591 5.73 9.89 9.58
N SER A 592 5.95 9.22 8.45
CA SER A 592 6.22 7.79 8.42
C SER A 592 7.51 7.43 9.16
N TYR A 593 8.61 8.13 8.87
CA TYR A 593 9.89 7.87 9.53
C TYR A 593 9.91 8.29 11.00
N CYS A 594 9.12 9.29 11.41
CA CYS A 594 8.91 9.59 12.82
C CYS A 594 8.26 8.39 13.53
N MET A 595 7.18 7.84 12.98
CA MET A 595 6.52 6.64 13.54
C MET A 595 7.46 5.43 13.57
N LEU A 596 8.17 5.17 12.45
CA LEU A 596 9.13 4.07 12.36
C LEU A 596 10.23 4.20 13.41
N SER A 597 10.72 5.40 13.71
CA SER A 597 11.77 5.63 14.72
C SER A 597 11.40 5.19 16.13
N PHE A 598 10.10 5.07 16.42
CA PHE A 598 9.57 4.55 17.68
C PHE A 598 9.08 3.09 17.57
N GLY A 599 9.38 2.40 16.46
CA GLY A 599 9.03 0.99 16.26
C GLY A 599 7.63 0.72 15.72
N CYS A 600 6.98 1.73 15.13
CA CYS A 600 5.67 1.52 14.51
C CYS A 600 5.74 0.46 13.40
N LYS A 601 4.81 -0.50 13.42
CA LYS A 601 4.67 -1.56 12.40
C LYS A 601 3.37 -1.46 11.60
N GLY A 602 2.45 -0.57 11.99
CA GLY A 602 1.19 -0.35 11.28
C GLY A 602 1.00 1.12 10.99
N LEU A 603 1.22 1.54 9.75
CA LEU A 603 0.93 2.89 9.28
C LEU A 603 -0.45 2.90 8.64
N LEU A 604 -1.35 3.73 9.15
CA LEU A 604 -2.72 3.85 8.67
C LEU A 604 -2.97 5.26 8.14
N CYS A 605 -3.77 5.39 7.09
CA CYS A 605 -4.20 6.67 6.57
C CYS A 605 -5.60 7.01 7.10
N TRP A 606 -5.71 8.11 7.85
CA TRP A 606 -7.00 8.74 8.15
C TRP A 606 -7.16 10.02 7.32
N THR A 607 -7.93 9.97 6.22
CA THR A 607 -8.66 8.83 5.63
C THR A 607 -8.18 8.55 4.20
N TYR A 608 -8.62 7.45 3.58
CA TYR A 608 -8.42 7.28 2.13
C TYR A 608 -9.32 8.23 1.33
N ALA A 609 -10.60 8.33 1.70
CA ALA A 609 -11.60 9.17 1.03
C ALA A 609 -12.04 10.35 1.91
N GLY A 610 -12.09 11.55 1.34
CA GLY A 610 -12.64 12.73 2.02
C GLY A 610 -14.16 12.63 2.21
N SER A 611 -14.70 13.22 3.28
CA SER A 611 -16.14 13.21 3.55
C SER A 611 -16.91 14.33 2.81
N ARG A 612 -16.21 15.38 2.38
CA ARG A 612 -16.79 16.56 1.72
C ARG A 612 -15.97 17.00 0.50
N PRO A 613 -16.61 17.51 -0.58
CA PRO A 613 -15.90 17.94 -1.79
C PRO A 613 -14.80 18.98 -1.55
N GLU A 614 -14.99 19.88 -0.59
CA GLU A 614 -14.06 20.96 -0.26
C GLU A 614 -12.82 20.50 0.53
N CYS A 615 -12.86 19.29 1.10
CA CYS A 615 -11.76 18.69 1.87
C CYS A 615 -11.48 17.28 1.33
N PRO A 616 -11.01 17.14 0.08
CA PRO A 616 -10.67 15.83 -0.46
C PRO A 616 -9.46 15.25 0.27
N SER A 617 -9.42 13.92 0.38
CA SER A 617 -8.29 13.21 0.97
C SER A 617 -7.35 12.70 -0.12
N LEU A 618 -6.86 11.46 -0.02
CA LEU A 618 -6.13 10.79 -1.09
C LEU A 618 -7.04 10.63 -2.32
N ILE A 619 -8.32 10.32 -2.12
CA ILE A 619 -9.32 10.45 -3.18
C ILE A 619 -10.37 11.52 -2.85
N THR A 620 -10.92 12.11 -3.90
CA THR A 620 -12.10 12.99 -3.84
C THR A 620 -13.36 12.19 -3.50
N VAL A 621 -14.45 12.88 -3.17
CA VAL A 621 -15.73 12.25 -2.84
C VAL A 621 -16.32 11.41 -3.98
N ASP A 622 -15.93 11.68 -5.22
CA ASP A 622 -16.34 11.00 -6.45
C ASP A 622 -15.31 9.95 -6.94
N GLY A 623 -14.23 9.71 -6.19
CA GLY A 623 -13.29 8.63 -6.46
C GLY A 623 -12.04 9.00 -7.26
N LYS A 624 -11.85 10.28 -7.63
CA LYS A 624 -10.62 10.74 -8.29
C LYS A 624 -9.47 10.75 -7.30
N ARG A 625 -8.32 10.21 -7.68
CA ARG A 625 -7.06 10.40 -6.93
C ARG A 625 -6.70 11.89 -6.92
N THR A 626 -6.13 12.33 -5.80
CA THR A 626 -5.57 13.68 -5.64
C THR A 626 -4.04 13.62 -5.68
N ASN A 627 -3.38 14.78 -5.74
CA ASN A 627 -1.92 14.84 -5.60
C ASN A 627 -1.41 14.14 -4.33
N ALA A 628 -2.17 14.21 -3.23
CA ALA A 628 -1.81 13.57 -1.97
C ALA A 628 -1.76 12.03 -2.09
N TRP A 629 -2.57 11.43 -2.96
CA TRP A 629 -2.51 9.98 -3.23
C TRP A 629 -1.19 9.56 -3.85
N TYR A 630 -0.69 10.32 -4.83
CA TYR A 630 0.60 10.04 -5.49
C TYR A 630 1.77 10.27 -4.54
N ASP A 631 1.71 11.37 -3.79
CA ASP A 631 2.71 11.70 -2.79
C ASP A 631 2.80 10.60 -1.71
N ALA A 632 1.65 10.13 -1.21
CA ALA A 632 1.58 9.01 -0.28
C ALA A 632 2.08 7.69 -0.91
N ALA A 633 1.62 7.38 -2.13
CA ALA A 633 1.98 6.14 -2.82
C ALA A 633 3.48 6.02 -3.11
N THR A 634 4.16 7.13 -3.39
CA THR A 634 5.62 7.17 -3.52
C THR A 634 6.28 6.73 -2.22
N VAL A 635 5.92 7.36 -1.10
CA VAL A 635 6.48 7.07 0.22
C VAL A 635 6.17 5.65 0.70
N PHE A 636 4.94 5.16 0.47
CA PHE A 636 4.55 3.81 0.89
C PHE A 636 5.34 2.72 0.17
N LYS A 637 5.71 2.95 -1.09
CA LYS A 637 6.60 2.04 -1.84
C LYS A 637 8.03 2.08 -1.31
N GLU A 638 8.54 3.25 -0.92
CA GLU A 638 9.84 3.37 -0.23
C GLU A 638 9.86 2.54 1.06
N ILE A 639 8.81 2.67 1.87
CA ILE A 639 8.69 1.97 3.16
C ILE A 639 8.54 0.46 2.96
N ARG A 640 7.78 0.03 1.94
CA ARG A 640 7.65 -1.39 1.63
C ARG A 640 9.01 -2.04 1.36
N ASN A 641 9.93 -1.35 0.68
CA ASN A 641 11.26 -1.89 0.38
C ASN A 641 12.15 -2.09 1.62
N ILE A 642 11.97 -1.30 2.69
CA ILE A 642 12.72 -1.49 3.94
C ILE A 642 12.06 -2.47 4.89
N SER A 643 10.79 -2.81 4.64
CA SER A 643 9.88 -3.46 5.58
C SER A 643 10.45 -4.76 6.15
N ASP A 644 10.90 -5.65 5.27
CA ASP A 644 11.47 -6.91 5.72
C ASP A 644 12.71 -6.66 6.59
N ALA A 645 13.54 -5.66 6.26
CA ALA A 645 14.80 -5.37 6.98
C ALA A 645 14.48 -4.83 8.36
N PHE A 646 13.56 -3.88 8.41
CA PHE A 646 13.07 -3.24 9.60
C PHE A 646 12.54 -4.25 10.64
N VAL A 647 11.72 -5.22 10.23
CA VAL A 647 11.08 -6.15 11.19
C VAL A 647 12.01 -7.19 11.83
N ARG A 648 13.25 -7.31 11.36
CA ARG A 648 14.26 -8.15 12.03
C ARG A 648 14.71 -7.57 13.37
N TYR A 649 14.54 -6.25 13.53
CA TYR A 649 15.00 -5.52 14.69
C TYR A 649 13.84 -5.08 15.57
N GLN A 650 14.06 -5.13 16.87
CA GLN A 650 13.15 -4.61 17.89
C GLN A 650 13.56 -3.18 18.25
N ASN A 651 12.57 -2.29 18.33
CA ASN A 651 12.80 -0.93 18.81
C ASN A 651 13.11 -0.94 20.30
N ILE A 652 14.20 -0.30 20.69
CA ILE A 652 14.61 -0.13 22.10
C ILE A 652 14.40 1.31 22.60
N GLY A 653 13.75 2.16 21.79
CA GLY A 653 13.51 3.57 22.05
C GLY A 653 14.11 4.47 20.95
N ALA A 654 14.07 5.77 21.19
CA ALA A 654 14.65 6.77 20.30
C ALA A 654 15.51 7.76 21.08
N LEU A 655 16.39 8.47 20.38
CA LEU A 655 17.14 9.61 20.90
C LEU A 655 16.89 10.85 20.02
N ALA A 656 16.99 12.01 20.64
CA ALA A 656 16.95 13.30 19.97
C ALA A 656 18.36 13.89 19.92
N HIS A 657 18.79 14.34 18.75
CA HIS A 657 20.04 15.08 18.55
C HIS A 657 19.72 16.54 18.23
N ASN A 658 20.49 17.46 18.82
CA ASN A 658 20.32 18.90 18.68
C ASN A 658 18.86 19.40 18.83
N CYS A 659 18.13 18.83 19.80
CA CYS A 659 16.81 19.32 20.17
C CYS A 659 16.94 20.62 20.98
N THR A 660 16.23 21.65 20.53
CA THR A 660 16.27 23.01 21.09
C THR A 660 14.86 23.50 21.44
N ASP A 661 14.75 24.69 22.04
CA ASP A 661 13.46 25.32 22.28
C ASP A 661 12.71 25.71 20.99
N ASP A 662 13.43 25.84 19.87
CA ASP A 662 12.86 26.11 18.54
C ASP A 662 12.30 24.84 17.86
N THR A 663 12.59 23.67 18.41
CA THR A 663 12.10 22.36 17.92
C THR A 663 11.32 21.61 19.00
N PRO A 664 10.26 22.22 19.58
CA PRO A 664 9.55 21.63 20.70
C PRO A 664 8.94 20.27 20.36
N TYR A 665 8.51 20.09 19.11
CA TYR A 665 7.95 18.84 18.58
C TYR A 665 8.90 17.64 18.61
N LEU A 666 10.22 17.86 18.75
CA LEU A 666 11.24 16.82 18.91
C LEU A 666 11.47 16.43 20.39
N LYS A 667 10.90 17.16 21.35
CA LYS A 667 11.05 16.85 22.77
C LYS A 667 10.19 15.64 23.14
N PHE A 668 10.78 14.70 23.87
CA PHE A 668 10.08 13.56 24.46
C PHE A 668 10.79 13.06 25.72
N SER A 669 10.06 12.35 26.56
CA SER A 669 10.47 11.79 27.83
C SER A 669 11.32 10.53 27.65
N ALA A 670 12.21 10.27 28.62
CA ALA A 670 13.06 9.08 28.66
C ALA A 670 13.82 8.73 27.35
N PRO A 671 14.48 9.69 26.66
CA PRO A 671 15.24 9.38 25.46
C PRO A 671 16.39 8.42 25.76
N VAL A 672 16.72 7.57 24.77
CA VAL A 672 17.89 6.71 24.81
C VAL A 672 19.14 7.59 24.94
N ARG A 673 19.81 7.51 26.09
CA ARG A 673 20.97 8.36 26.38
C ARG A 673 22.24 7.93 25.65
N ARG A 674 22.37 6.63 25.38
CA ARG A 674 23.51 6.04 24.71
C ARG A 674 23.06 4.81 23.95
N PHE A 675 23.39 4.75 22.67
CA PHE A 675 23.24 3.58 21.83
C PHE A 675 24.64 3.16 21.38
N SER A 676 25.10 1.97 21.77
CA SER A 676 26.51 1.55 21.61
C SER A 676 26.99 1.56 20.17
N THR A 677 26.08 1.35 19.22
CA THR A 677 26.32 1.42 17.78
C THR A 677 26.74 2.81 17.32
N ILE A 678 26.27 3.88 17.98
CA ILE A 678 26.61 5.25 17.63
C ILE A 678 27.69 5.75 18.60
N GLU A 679 28.93 5.86 18.11
CA GLU A 679 30.02 6.46 18.88
C GLU A 679 29.90 7.98 18.91
N ARG A 680 29.51 8.59 17.78
CA ARG A 680 29.39 10.05 17.64
C ARG A 680 28.47 10.44 16.50
N ILE A 681 27.68 11.50 16.72
CA ILE A 681 26.93 12.22 15.68
C ILE A 681 27.53 13.62 15.53
N GLU A 682 27.88 14.01 14.31
CA GLU A 682 28.18 15.41 13.97
C GLU A 682 27.09 15.91 13.01
N CYS A 683 26.23 16.79 13.51
CA CYS A 683 25.19 17.47 12.75
C CYS A 683 24.75 18.71 13.53
N ASP A 684 24.58 19.84 12.86
CA ASP A 684 24.07 21.08 13.47
C ASP A 684 22.54 21.18 13.38
N ASP A 685 21.88 20.16 12.84
CA ASP A 685 20.43 20.11 12.64
C ASP A 685 19.75 19.17 13.63
N PRO A 686 18.49 19.46 13.99
CA PRO A 686 17.71 18.58 14.85
C PRO A 686 17.46 17.25 14.15
N LEU A 687 17.75 16.13 14.83
CA LEU A 687 17.50 14.78 14.32
C LEU A 687 16.71 13.96 15.33
N LEU A 688 15.84 13.10 14.81
CA LEU A 688 15.25 11.98 15.54
C LEU A 688 15.94 10.71 15.10
N VAL A 689 16.41 9.91 16.06
CA VAL A 689 17.11 8.66 15.79
C VAL A 689 16.44 7.52 16.54
N GLY A 690 15.78 6.62 15.82
CA GLY A 690 15.27 5.38 16.40
C GLY A 690 16.42 4.39 16.61
N CYS A 691 16.41 3.68 17.73
CA CYS A 691 17.44 2.71 18.09
C CYS A 691 16.84 1.31 18.09
N PHE A 692 17.49 0.35 17.43
CA PHE A 692 16.97 -1.01 17.29
C PHE A 692 18.06 -2.05 17.50
N ALA A 693 17.67 -3.17 18.09
CA ALA A 693 18.52 -4.35 18.29
C ALA A 693 17.91 -5.55 17.57
N GLU A 694 18.74 -6.38 16.94
CA GLU A 694 18.27 -7.65 16.38
C GLU A 694 17.82 -8.57 17.51
N THR A 695 16.73 -9.33 17.29
CA THR A 695 16.13 -10.17 18.34
C THR A 695 17.07 -11.26 18.85
N ASP A 696 17.86 -11.87 17.96
CA ASP A 696 18.68 -13.06 18.23
C ASP A 696 20.14 -12.91 17.76
N GLY A 697 20.63 -11.69 17.59
CA GLY A 697 21.96 -11.44 17.06
C GLY A 697 22.60 -10.14 17.54
N PRO A 698 23.90 -9.93 17.22
CA PRO A 698 24.63 -8.73 17.63
C PRO A 698 24.31 -7.52 16.73
N ALA A 699 23.61 -7.72 15.61
CA ALA A 699 23.33 -6.66 14.68
C ALA A 699 22.39 -5.62 15.31
N THR A 700 22.54 -4.40 14.86
CA THR A 700 21.73 -3.28 15.32
C THR A 700 21.24 -2.49 14.12
N ALA A 701 20.21 -1.70 14.33
CA ALA A 701 19.76 -0.78 13.31
C ALA A 701 19.38 0.57 13.94
N LEU A 702 19.30 1.58 13.09
CA LEU A 702 18.89 2.92 13.45
C LEU A 702 18.08 3.54 12.33
N THR A 703 17.09 4.35 12.69
CA THR A 703 16.54 5.34 11.76
C THR A 703 17.22 6.67 12.02
N VAL A 704 17.38 7.51 11.00
CA VAL A 704 17.81 8.91 11.18
C VAL A 704 16.85 9.79 10.39
N VAL A 705 16.20 10.73 11.06
CA VAL A 705 15.20 11.61 10.45
C VAL A 705 15.66 13.05 10.61
N ASN A 706 15.60 13.80 9.51
CA ASN A 706 15.78 15.26 9.55
C ASN A 706 14.54 15.89 10.18
N MET A 707 14.72 16.47 11.37
CA MET A 707 13.66 17.10 12.15
C MET A 707 13.67 18.63 12.03
N SER A 708 14.38 19.18 11.04
CA SER A 708 14.27 20.60 10.71
C SER A 708 12.83 20.91 10.33
N GLU A 709 12.33 22.08 10.72
CA GLU A 709 10.97 22.48 10.35
C GLU A 709 10.77 22.41 8.83
N LEU A 710 9.67 21.78 8.41
CA LEU A 710 9.44 21.43 7.01
C LEU A 710 9.31 22.66 6.09
N GLU A 711 8.97 23.83 6.65
CA GLU A 711 8.94 25.11 5.93
C GLU A 711 10.34 25.66 5.62
N ALA A 712 11.37 25.28 6.37
CA ALA A 712 12.72 25.79 6.17
C ALA A 712 13.39 25.21 4.91
N VAL A 713 12.84 24.12 4.35
CA VAL A 713 13.38 23.40 3.18
C VAL A 713 14.89 23.12 3.35
N LYS A 714 15.30 22.76 4.57
CA LYS A 714 16.70 22.55 4.93
C LYS A 714 17.12 21.09 4.79
N THR A 715 18.22 20.85 4.09
CA THR A 715 18.91 19.56 4.06
C THR A 715 19.85 19.44 5.25
N ALA A 716 19.69 18.39 6.05
CA ALA A 716 20.61 18.07 7.14
C ALA A 716 21.78 17.22 6.60
N HIS A 717 23.00 17.64 6.90
CA HIS A 717 24.21 16.87 6.60
C HIS A 717 24.68 16.18 7.89
N VAL A 718 24.52 14.86 7.93
CA VAL A 718 24.81 14.05 9.12
C VAL A 718 26.10 13.28 8.91
N LYS A 719 27.02 13.38 9.87
CA LYS A 719 28.14 12.45 9.98
C LYS A 719 27.95 11.52 11.18
N LEU A 720 28.01 10.22 10.93
CA LEU A 720 27.87 9.19 11.96
C LEU A 720 29.17 8.43 12.11
N LYS A 721 29.72 8.41 13.32
CA LYS A 721 30.76 7.44 13.67
C LYS A 721 30.09 6.23 14.30
N ILE A 722 30.18 5.11 13.60
CA ILE A 722 29.45 3.88 13.92
C ILE A 722 30.44 2.80 14.39
N ALA A 723 30.09 2.12 15.48
CA ALA A 723 30.78 0.94 15.95
C ALA A 723 30.19 -0.30 15.25
N GLY A 724 30.68 -0.57 14.04
CA GLY A 724 30.25 -1.70 13.22
C GLY A 724 31.19 -1.90 12.04
N SER A 725 31.18 -3.09 11.48
CA SER A 725 32.03 -3.49 10.35
C SER A 725 31.33 -3.31 9.00
N THR A 726 30.02 -3.56 8.98
CA THR A 726 29.18 -3.38 7.79
C THR A 726 28.07 -2.40 8.12
N VAL A 727 27.92 -1.35 7.31
CA VAL A 727 26.86 -0.34 7.48
C VAL A 727 26.08 -0.26 6.17
N VAL A 728 24.76 -0.46 6.25
CA VAL A 728 23.87 -0.44 5.09
C VAL A 728 22.73 0.53 5.34
N ALA A 729 22.63 1.58 4.55
CA ALA A 729 21.54 2.54 4.61
C ALA A 729 20.48 2.26 3.53
N TRP A 730 19.26 2.73 3.77
CA TRP A 730 18.12 2.57 2.89
C TRP A 730 17.49 3.91 2.47
N PRO A 731 18.24 4.84 1.83
CA PRO A 731 17.68 6.10 1.36
C PRO A 731 16.54 5.82 0.38
N ARG A 732 15.34 6.38 0.63
CA ARG A 732 14.13 6.14 -0.17
C ARG A 732 13.86 4.65 -0.44
N GLY A 733 14.17 3.82 0.55
CA GLY A 733 13.97 2.37 0.47
C GLY A 733 14.98 1.62 -0.39
N GLN A 734 16.07 2.25 -0.84
CA GLN A 734 17.09 1.58 -1.65
C GLN A 734 18.28 1.12 -0.81
N ARG A 735 18.52 -0.20 -0.77
CA ARG A 735 19.63 -0.79 -0.01
C ARG A 735 20.99 -0.35 -0.55
N THR A 736 21.74 0.39 0.26
CA THR A 736 23.03 0.99 -0.10
C THR A 736 24.07 0.70 0.97
N ALA A 737 25.14 -0.03 0.62
CA ALA A 737 26.28 -0.17 1.53
C ALA A 737 27.00 1.18 1.65
N LEU A 738 27.19 1.65 2.89
CA LEU A 738 27.94 2.87 3.15
C LEU A 738 29.40 2.55 3.42
N THR A 739 30.28 3.40 2.91
CA THR A 739 31.71 3.37 3.22
C THR A 739 32.05 4.56 4.10
N ALA A 740 32.86 4.35 5.14
CA ALA A 740 33.35 5.46 5.94
C ALA A 740 34.27 6.35 5.08
N GLY A 741 34.13 7.67 5.24
CA GLY A 741 35.02 8.66 4.66
C GLY A 741 36.43 8.57 5.24
N GLY A 742 37.37 9.33 4.66
CA GLY A 742 38.74 9.41 5.16
C GLY A 742 38.88 9.94 6.59
N ASP A 743 37.83 10.58 7.13
CA ASP A 743 37.70 11.04 8.52
C ASP A 743 37.15 9.96 9.46
N GLY A 744 36.78 8.78 8.93
CA GLY A 744 36.22 7.66 9.68
C GLY A 744 34.72 7.80 9.99
N PHE A 745 34.00 8.70 9.31
CA PHE A 745 32.55 8.88 9.47
C PHE A 745 31.77 8.38 8.25
N TYR A 746 30.55 7.92 8.48
CA TYR A 746 29.55 7.69 7.45
C TYR A 746 28.75 8.97 7.21
N HIS A 747 28.58 9.35 5.96
CA HIS A 747 27.93 10.61 5.58
C HIS A 747 26.53 10.36 5.02
N LEU A 748 25.55 11.11 5.53
CA LEU A 748 24.18 11.11 5.05
C LEU A 748 23.77 12.54 4.71
N ALA A 749 23.10 12.72 3.58
CA ALA A 749 22.41 13.96 3.24
C ALA A 749 20.91 13.68 3.30
N LEU A 750 20.21 14.35 4.21
CA LEU A 750 18.79 14.15 4.48
C LEU A 750 18.02 15.41 4.08
N PRO A 751 17.38 15.45 2.90
CA PRO A 751 16.49 16.55 2.52
C PRO A 751 15.36 16.81 3.53
N PRO A 752 14.57 17.88 3.35
CA PRO A 752 13.43 18.17 4.21
C PRO A 752 12.47 16.99 4.28
N GLY A 753 12.14 16.56 5.50
CA GLY A 753 11.24 15.44 5.74
C GLY A 753 11.83 14.05 5.43
N GLU A 754 13.11 13.96 5.04
CA GLU A 754 13.76 12.69 4.77
C GLU A 754 14.07 11.95 6.08
N GLY A 755 13.83 10.64 6.05
CA GLY A 755 14.40 9.70 6.99
C GLY A 755 15.08 8.54 6.26
N VAL A 756 16.02 7.89 6.94
CA VAL A 756 16.73 6.73 6.42
C VAL A 756 16.81 5.64 7.47
N PHE A 757 16.59 4.39 7.07
CA PHE A 757 16.85 3.21 7.89
C PHE A 757 18.28 2.72 7.63
N VAL A 758 19.03 2.38 8.67
CA VAL A 758 20.44 1.98 8.60
C VAL A 758 20.66 0.73 9.45
N GLU A 759 21.20 -0.30 8.84
CA GLU A 759 21.59 -1.56 9.47
C GLU A 759 23.10 -1.56 9.74
N VAL A 760 23.50 -2.15 10.87
CA VAL A 760 24.88 -2.20 11.33
C VAL A 760 25.20 -3.59 11.87
N GLU A 761 26.23 -4.24 11.31
CA GLU A 761 26.74 -5.55 11.73
C GLU A 761 28.16 -5.48 12.34
#